data_AF-A0A6A7LXZ1-F1
#
_entry.id   AF-A0A6A7LXZ1-F1
#
_cell.length_a   1.000
_cell.length_b   1.000
_cell.length_c   1.000
_cell.angle_alpha   90.00
_cell.angle_beta   90.00
_cell.angle_gamma   90.00
#
_symmetry.space_group_name_H-M   'P 1'
#
loop_
_entity.id
_entity.type
_entity.pdbx_description
1 polymer ?
#
loop_
_entity_poly.entity_id
_entity_poly.type
_entity_poly.pdbx_seq_one_letter_code
_entity_poly.pdbx_strand_id
1 'polypeptide(L)'
;MSPPISYSTVDQSTFVDFTGYRITTATTAEAAYNITDGRLFNNQTEYGYDVALVLPRVQDPTSLLAGDWGSRQLALQSLNDSGTLWSTYGADQTQFDNTVDFLRNDLHLTVLDANNSNYVTSAESRTIWIYVETEAQFRDLFNTPLYYSQSAGIPYWNGELSLPTQVTIEGLWFDRSIAPPASNMTPGVSVTLPAGPQSIGNSAGPLPTNLAPQDMAALYNFPLDGKAVQTVTVGLIEPGIGSALKGDNSGSQFQSRLTTYLNAIGQNGDGRVYVQGQNGQQYDIGAGERSLDVGVVAGVNPNSDIVLFNGSGLVGYNTFATTYTAIQSATFEKLHPVAAWSDSFGDAQSMAPGSPFYQAYWDLFVDAALANQTALSALGDGGSGNETGNGLTNLEYNCTQPYGLLVGGSSLSVLGGALADPTLLTPIVEPALAGDRDVIWRLIGGGLTTLPASLRDTQFFVETVWNWYSVSGDQITGTTPGFSGSYTQNTTSSGGVDPTQPVPSYQRAYGLDPVTSDPLHEHGRGAPDVTANAGGNATYYVPGENMLGYGYDYGTSAASPLWTGRPTRHHLQRPGAAQPRLHERPALHRLGDRAGLVQRRHARQQHLVLGERRQLRVRWHVDHADRLRLLCRAGLRSRLRPGLSQRRAAGARAHRYRPFADLLPLKSRHARRRRRAGLDQRRRPEPAVPGHFRRRRDGGRERRQPGAGLRRRRVRPFRLDQPHRPAIPAGRLRSPAGPHVRRGGGGLDGAVVRGFGRQGLGDDRRRGDPCRAGDAHRPLRLCRFPVRRRRGPCGARGGGGRDGGRP
;
A
#
# COMPACT_ATOMS: atom_id res chain seq x y z
N MET A 1 6.63 -43.12 -27.75
CA MET A 1 5.84 -42.90 -26.52
C MET A 1 6.82 -42.39 -25.49
N SER A 2 6.57 -41.22 -24.92
CA SER A 2 7.31 -40.75 -23.74
C SER A 2 7.04 -41.70 -22.57
N PRO A 3 7.95 -41.82 -21.59
CA PRO A 3 7.66 -42.56 -20.36
C PRO A 3 6.46 -41.93 -19.64
N PRO A 4 5.66 -42.70 -18.89
CA PRO A 4 4.54 -42.16 -18.13
C PRO A 4 5.04 -41.17 -17.07
N ILE A 5 4.46 -39.98 -17.05
CA ILE A 5 4.79 -38.93 -16.07
C ILE A 5 4.40 -39.42 -14.68
N SER A 6 5.34 -39.33 -13.73
CA SER A 6 5.11 -39.59 -12.31
C SER A 6 4.85 -38.26 -11.61
N TYR A 7 3.89 -38.22 -10.69
CA TYR A 7 3.49 -37.01 -9.98
C TYR A 7 3.71 -37.16 -8.48
N SER A 8 3.99 -36.04 -7.82
CA SER A 8 4.07 -35.89 -6.36
C SER A 8 3.06 -34.85 -5.91
N THR A 9 2.27 -35.18 -4.89
CA THR A 9 1.29 -34.27 -4.28
C THR A 9 1.98 -33.05 -3.68
N VAL A 10 1.30 -31.91 -3.80
CA VAL A 10 1.66 -30.66 -3.13
C VAL A 10 0.68 -30.49 -1.97
N ASP A 11 1.14 -30.58 -0.73
CA ASP A 11 0.27 -30.51 0.44
C ASP A 11 -0.30 -29.07 0.61
N GLN A 12 -1.52 -28.96 1.17
CA GLN A 12 -2.20 -27.67 1.43
C GLN A 12 -2.36 -26.81 0.16
N SER A 13 -2.64 -27.44 -0.98
CA SER A 13 -2.78 -26.80 -2.29
C SER A 13 -4.22 -26.81 -2.81
N THR A 14 -5.23 -27.00 -1.96
CA THR A 14 -6.64 -26.93 -2.37
C THR A 14 -7.06 -25.52 -2.76
N PHE A 15 -8.16 -25.38 -3.50
CA PHE A 15 -8.70 -24.07 -3.90
C PHE A 15 -9.09 -23.17 -2.72
N VAL A 16 -9.44 -23.76 -1.57
CA VAL A 16 -9.76 -23.00 -0.34
C VAL A 16 -8.50 -22.65 0.46
N ASP A 17 -7.41 -23.42 0.34
CA ASP A 17 -6.09 -23.02 0.86
C ASP A 17 -5.51 -21.84 0.08
N PHE A 18 -5.84 -21.70 -1.21
CA PHE A 18 -5.48 -20.52 -2.01
C PHE A 18 -6.29 -19.28 -1.61
N THR A 19 -7.58 -19.41 -1.28
CA THR A 19 -8.52 -18.28 -1.29
C THR A 19 -9.17 -17.91 0.04
N GLY A 20 -9.34 -18.87 0.97
CA GLY A 20 -10.41 -18.81 1.99
C GLY A 20 -9.99 -18.71 3.44
N TYR A 21 -8.70 -18.63 3.78
CA TYR A 21 -8.23 -18.66 5.17
C TYR A 21 -8.83 -17.52 6.02
N ARG A 22 -9.42 -17.85 7.17
CA ARG A 22 -10.28 -16.99 8.02
C ARG A 22 -11.52 -16.39 7.34
N ILE A 23 -11.63 -16.33 6.02
CA ILE A 23 -12.80 -15.79 5.33
C ILE A 23 -13.97 -16.77 5.42
N THR A 24 -13.71 -18.08 5.31
CA THR A 24 -14.74 -19.13 5.38
C THR A 24 -14.34 -20.33 6.23
N THR A 25 -15.33 -21.10 6.68
CA THR A 25 -15.16 -22.44 7.28
C THR A 25 -15.39 -23.57 6.28
N ALA A 26 -15.67 -23.27 5.01
CA ALA A 26 -15.92 -24.25 3.97
C ALA A 26 -14.62 -24.89 3.48
N THR A 27 -14.63 -26.22 3.32
CA THR A 27 -13.45 -27.00 2.92
C THR A 27 -13.45 -27.44 1.44
N THR A 28 -14.39 -26.94 0.63
CA THR A 28 -14.38 -27.12 -0.84
C THR A 28 -14.77 -25.82 -1.53
N ALA A 29 -14.37 -25.67 -2.80
CA ALA A 29 -14.73 -24.52 -3.62
C ALA A 29 -16.26 -24.35 -3.74
N GLU A 30 -17.01 -25.44 -3.92
CA GLU A 30 -18.47 -25.35 -4.07
C GLU A 30 -19.17 -24.90 -2.79
N ALA A 31 -18.71 -25.35 -1.63
CA ALA A 31 -19.24 -24.92 -0.35
C ALA A 31 -18.86 -23.46 -0.03
N ALA A 32 -17.64 -23.04 -0.39
CA ALA A 32 -17.15 -21.68 -0.14
C ALA A 32 -17.82 -20.63 -1.03
N TYR A 33 -18.04 -20.94 -2.32
CA TYR A 33 -18.60 -20.02 -3.31
C TYR A 33 -20.08 -20.29 -3.66
N ASN A 34 -20.73 -21.24 -2.98
CA ASN A 34 -22.11 -21.68 -3.25
C ASN A 34 -22.34 -22.13 -4.72
N ILE A 35 -21.37 -22.85 -5.28
CA ILE A 35 -21.42 -23.35 -6.67
C ILE A 35 -22.37 -24.54 -6.75
N THR A 36 -23.29 -24.49 -7.71
CA THR A 36 -24.20 -25.61 -8.04
C THR A 36 -24.17 -26.00 -9.52
N ASP A 37 -23.37 -25.29 -10.32
CA ASP A 37 -23.29 -25.40 -11.78
C ASP A 37 -21.89 -25.77 -12.29
N GLY A 38 -21.02 -26.28 -11.39
CA GLY A 38 -19.65 -26.67 -11.69
C GLY A 38 -19.57 -27.70 -12.83
N ARG A 39 -18.84 -27.35 -13.89
CA ARG A 39 -18.57 -28.19 -15.07
C ARG A 39 -17.08 -28.27 -15.33
N LEU A 40 -16.61 -29.30 -16.04
CA LEU A 40 -15.21 -29.32 -16.53
C LEU A 40 -14.93 -28.07 -17.37
N PHE A 41 -13.76 -27.49 -17.18
CA PHE A 41 -13.37 -26.23 -17.79
C PHE A 41 -13.27 -26.37 -19.33
N ASN A 42 -14.20 -25.72 -20.04
CA ASN A 42 -14.41 -25.98 -21.46
C ASN A 42 -13.67 -24.99 -22.39
N ASN A 43 -12.43 -24.65 -22.03
CA ASN A 43 -11.53 -23.74 -22.76
C ASN A 43 -12.20 -22.39 -23.10
N GLN A 44 -12.86 -21.77 -22.11
CA GLN A 44 -13.39 -20.43 -22.28
C GLN A 44 -12.21 -19.45 -22.27
N THR A 45 -11.90 -18.84 -23.42
CA THR A 45 -10.63 -18.16 -23.72
C THR A 45 -10.29 -16.94 -22.86
N GLU A 46 -11.18 -16.53 -21.95
CA GLU A 46 -10.99 -15.43 -20.98
C GLU A 46 -10.69 -15.93 -19.55
N TYR A 47 -10.73 -17.26 -19.32
CA TYR A 47 -10.78 -17.87 -17.99
C TYR A 47 -9.64 -18.87 -17.70
N GLY A 48 -8.59 -18.90 -18.53
CA GLY A 48 -7.38 -19.69 -18.26
C GLY A 48 -6.62 -19.21 -17.02
N TYR A 49 -5.51 -19.86 -16.70
CA TYR A 49 -4.62 -19.47 -15.61
C TYR A 49 -3.21 -19.16 -16.12
N ASP A 50 -2.68 -18.02 -15.71
CA ASP A 50 -1.24 -17.83 -15.61
C ASP A 50 -0.79 -18.33 -14.23
N VAL A 51 0.17 -19.26 -14.22
CA VAL A 51 0.64 -19.97 -13.03
C VAL A 51 2.10 -19.65 -12.79
N ALA A 52 2.47 -19.29 -11.56
CA ALA A 52 3.85 -19.13 -11.12
C ALA A 52 4.31 -20.36 -10.35
N LEU A 53 5.29 -21.08 -10.90
CA LEU A 53 6.02 -22.15 -10.22
C LEU A 53 7.28 -21.54 -9.59
N VAL A 54 7.36 -21.48 -8.25
CA VAL A 54 8.49 -20.85 -7.54
C VAL A 54 9.44 -21.94 -7.04
N LEU A 55 10.62 -22.04 -7.66
CA LEU A 55 11.62 -23.08 -7.37
C LEU A 55 12.38 -22.82 -6.06
N PRO A 56 12.85 -23.87 -5.34
CA PRO A 56 13.61 -23.71 -4.09
C PRO A 56 14.89 -22.85 -4.22
N ARG A 57 15.31 -22.22 -3.12
CA ARG A 57 16.55 -21.44 -3.06
C ARG A 57 17.79 -22.33 -3.03
N VAL A 58 18.90 -21.89 -3.65
CA VAL A 58 20.22 -22.55 -3.54
C VAL A 58 20.75 -22.53 -2.10
N GLN A 59 20.45 -21.46 -1.34
CA GLN A 59 20.76 -21.35 0.09
C GLN A 59 19.62 -20.65 0.84
N ASP A 60 19.46 -20.99 2.13
CA ASP A 60 18.50 -20.33 3.03
C ASP A 60 19.02 -18.95 3.47
N PRO A 61 18.28 -17.85 3.21
CA PRO A 61 18.65 -16.50 3.63
C PRO A 61 18.39 -16.22 5.12
N THR A 62 17.73 -17.10 5.87
CA THR A 62 17.30 -16.86 7.26
C THR A 62 18.44 -16.40 8.17
N SER A 63 19.64 -16.99 8.05
CA SER A 63 20.80 -16.56 8.87
C SER A 63 21.28 -15.13 8.55
N LEU A 64 21.15 -14.69 7.29
CA LEU A 64 21.46 -13.33 6.86
C LEU A 64 20.35 -12.34 7.28
N LEU A 65 19.09 -12.76 7.17
CA LEU A 65 17.91 -11.96 7.52
C LEU A 65 17.58 -11.92 9.03
N ALA A 66 18.18 -12.80 9.82
CA ALA A 66 18.20 -12.74 11.29
C ALA A 66 19.38 -11.93 11.85
N GLY A 67 20.44 -11.73 11.07
CA GLY A 67 21.62 -10.95 11.47
C GLY A 67 21.32 -9.46 11.67
N ASP A 68 22.15 -8.78 12.48
CA ASP A 68 22.02 -7.34 12.68
C ASP A 68 22.12 -6.58 11.35
N TRP A 69 21.42 -5.44 11.26
CA TRP A 69 21.35 -4.70 10.01
C TRP A 69 22.73 -4.29 9.46
N GLY A 70 23.71 -3.97 10.30
CA GLY A 70 25.04 -3.54 9.87
C GLY A 70 25.81 -4.67 9.19
N SER A 71 25.84 -5.85 9.81
CA SER A 71 26.42 -7.06 9.24
C SER A 71 25.67 -7.48 7.96
N ARG A 72 24.34 -7.41 7.97
CA ARG A 72 23.49 -7.74 6.81
C ARG A 72 23.79 -6.87 5.60
N GLN A 73 23.88 -5.55 5.76
CA GLN A 73 24.24 -4.66 4.66
C GLN A 73 25.65 -4.92 4.12
N LEU A 74 26.62 -5.22 4.99
CA LEU A 74 27.98 -5.52 4.54
C LEU A 74 28.01 -6.80 3.70
N ALA A 75 27.24 -7.82 4.07
CA ALA A 75 27.08 -9.04 3.30
C ALA A 75 26.33 -8.80 1.97
N LEU A 76 25.19 -8.10 1.99
CA LEU A 76 24.43 -7.76 0.77
C LEU A 76 25.23 -6.88 -0.19
N GLN A 77 25.98 -5.89 0.30
CA GLN A 77 26.90 -5.10 -0.53
C GLN A 77 27.97 -6.00 -1.15
N SER A 78 28.59 -6.88 -0.36
CA SER A 78 29.62 -7.80 -0.85
C SER A 78 29.10 -8.73 -1.95
N LEU A 79 27.87 -9.26 -1.80
CA LEU A 79 27.21 -10.14 -2.77
C LEU A 79 26.77 -9.42 -4.05
N ASN A 80 26.43 -8.14 -3.95
CA ASN A 80 26.14 -7.30 -5.12
C ASN A 80 27.42 -6.86 -5.84
N ASP A 81 28.47 -6.49 -5.11
CA ASP A 81 29.80 -6.13 -5.65
C ASP A 81 30.47 -7.31 -6.39
N SER A 82 30.19 -8.56 -5.98
CA SER A 82 30.62 -9.77 -6.68
C SER A 82 29.65 -10.26 -7.77
N GLY A 83 28.43 -9.72 -7.84
CA GLY A 83 27.38 -10.19 -8.73
C GLY A 83 26.87 -11.60 -8.41
N THR A 84 26.94 -12.03 -7.14
CA THR A 84 26.58 -13.40 -6.70
C THR A 84 25.38 -13.49 -5.77
N LEU A 85 24.63 -12.40 -5.55
CA LEU A 85 23.42 -12.40 -4.71
C LEU A 85 22.43 -13.49 -5.15
N TRP A 86 22.02 -13.47 -6.42
CA TRP A 86 21.00 -14.39 -6.94
C TRP A 86 21.52 -15.79 -7.27
N SER A 87 22.83 -15.97 -7.49
CA SER A 87 23.43 -17.31 -7.52
C SER A 87 23.69 -17.90 -6.12
N THR A 88 23.43 -17.14 -5.05
CA THR A 88 23.42 -17.60 -3.66
C THR A 88 22.00 -17.89 -3.17
N TYR A 89 21.03 -17.01 -3.48
CA TYR A 89 19.68 -17.05 -2.90
C TYR A 89 18.52 -17.17 -3.90
N GLY A 90 18.79 -17.13 -5.20
CA GLY A 90 17.83 -17.54 -6.25
C GLY A 90 17.77 -19.07 -6.38
N ALA A 91 17.23 -19.57 -7.48
CA ALA A 91 17.14 -20.99 -7.79
C ALA A 91 18.42 -21.52 -8.45
N ASP A 92 18.66 -22.83 -8.42
CA ASP A 92 19.75 -23.43 -9.20
C ASP A 92 19.46 -23.29 -10.70
N GLN A 93 20.43 -22.76 -11.45
CA GLN A 93 20.27 -22.51 -12.89
C GLN A 93 20.02 -23.80 -13.68
N THR A 94 20.66 -24.91 -13.30
CA THR A 94 20.50 -26.19 -14.00
C THR A 94 19.12 -26.78 -13.72
N GLN A 95 18.62 -26.67 -12.49
CA GLN A 95 17.26 -27.05 -12.14
C GLN A 95 16.23 -26.17 -12.89
N PHE A 96 16.41 -24.86 -12.88
CA PHE A 96 15.55 -23.92 -13.61
C PHE A 96 15.50 -24.23 -15.11
N ASP A 97 16.65 -24.38 -15.76
CA ASP A 97 16.73 -24.69 -17.20
C ASP A 97 16.05 -26.03 -17.52
N ASN A 98 16.31 -27.08 -16.73
CA ASN A 98 15.67 -28.39 -16.89
C ASN A 98 14.15 -28.33 -16.71
N THR A 99 13.65 -27.56 -15.73
CA THR A 99 12.20 -27.41 -15.51
C THR A 99 11.56 -26.60 -16.64
N VAL A 100 12.20 -25.53 -17.13
CA VAL A 100 11.74 -24.78 -18.32
C VAL A 100 11.70 -25.66 -19.57
N ASP A 101 12.72 -26.49 -19.79
CA ASP A 101 12.75 -27.42 -20.93
C ASP A 101 11.70 -28.52 -20.80
N PHE A 102 11.45 -29.09 -19.62
CA PHE A 102 10.38 -30.07 -19.41
C PHE A 102 8.98 -29.45 -19.67
N LEU A 103 8.72 -28.26 -19.14
CA LEU A 103 7.46 -27.53 -19.35
C LEU A 103 7.20 -27.24 -20.84
N ARG A 104 8.25 -26.86 -21.60
CA ARG A 104 8.15 -26.54 -23.05
C ARG A 104 8.13 -27.79 -23.94
N ASN A 105 8.95 -28.80 -23.65
CA ASN A 105 9.23 -29.90 -24.58
C ASN A 105 8.45 -31.19 -24.26
N ASP A 106 8.08 -31.45 -23.00
CA ASP A 106 7.33 -32.65 -22.59
C ASP A 106 5.85 -32.35 -22.28
N LEU A 107 5.54 -31.20 -21.65
CA LEU A 107 4.16 -30.76 -21.39
C LEU A 107 3.59 -29.78 -22.44
N HIS A 108 4.43 -29.25 -23.34
CA HIS A 108 4.04 -28.30 -24.39
C HIS A 108 3.31 -27.03 -23.87
N LEU A 109 3.67 -26.57 -22.67
CA LEU A 109 3.14 -25.35 -22.07
C LEU A 109 3.88 -24.10 -22.55
N THR A 110 3.16 -22.98 -22.63
CA THR A 110 3.78 -21.69 -22.98
C THR A 110 4.36 -21.06 -21.72
N VAL A 111 5.69 -21.12 -21.58
CA VAL A 111 6.41 -20.33 -20.57
C VAL A 111 6.35 -18.84 -20.95
N LEU A 112 6.00 -18.02 -19.97
CA LEU A 112 5.83 -16.59 -20.09
C LEU A 112 7.06 -15.88 -19.55
N ASP A 113 7.67 -15.02 -20.35
CA ASP A 113 8.86 -14.26 -20.01
C ASP A 113 8.85 -12.89 -20.72
N ALA A 114 9.87 -12.07 -20.50
CA ALA A 114 9.97 -10.71 -21.05
C ALA A 114 10.03 -10.63 -22.59
N ASN A 115 10.08 -11.76 -23.32
CA ASN A 115 9.99 -11.78 -24.78
C ASN A 115 8.55 -11.88 -25.30
N ASN A 116 7.59 -12.37 -24.50
CA ASN A 116 6.19 -12.60 -24.90
C ASN A 116 5.14 -11.97 -23.95
N SER A 117 5.57 -11.49 -22.77
CA SER A 117 4.73 -10.93 -21.71
C SER A 117 5.54 -9.90 -20.89
N ASN A 118 5.03 -9.44 -19.74
CA ASN A 118 5.85 -8.71 -18.75
C ASN A 118 6.17 -9.54 -17.49
N TYR A 119 5.97 -10.86 -17.51
CA TYR A 119 6.23 -11.73 -16.35
C TYR A 119 7.73 -11.91 -16.08
N VAL A 120 8.10 -11.96 -14.79
CA VAL A 120 9.49 -12.08 -14.33
C VAL A 120 9.89 -13.55 -14.16
N THR A 121 10.03 -14.26 -15.28
CA THR A 121 10.54 -15.64 -15.30
C THR A 121 12.07 -15.66 -15.37
N SER A 122 12.73 -16.15 -14.32
CA SER A 122 14.19 -16.31 -14.27
C SER A 122 14.64 -17.18 -13.08
N ALA A 123 15.86 -17.72 -13.14
CA ALA A 123 16.48 -18.36 -11.97
C ALA A 123 16.73 -17.36 -10.82
N GLU A 124 16.94 -16.07 -11.12
CA GLU A 124 17.11 -15.02 -10.11
C GLU A 124 15.83 -14.81 -9.29
N SER A 125 14.68 -14.66 -9.95
CA SER A 125 13.35 -14.58 -9.34
C SER A 125 12.80 -15.93 -8.88
N ARG A 126 13.49 -17.03 -9.19
CA ARG A 126 13.10 -18.43 -8.96
C ARG A 126 11.81 -18.87 -9.64
N THR A 127 11.05 -17.95 -10.22
CA THR A 127 9.73 -18.20 -10.77
C THR A 127 9.81 -18.61 -12.23
N ILE A 128 9.03 -19.62 -12.59
CA ILE A 128 8.65 -19.90 -13.98
C ILE A 128 7.16 -19.64 -14.11
N TRP A 129 6.80 -18.60 -14.85
CA TRP A 129 5.42 -18.34 -15.24
C TRP A 129 5.04 -19.17 -16.46
N ILE A 130 3.85 -19.77 -16.46
CA ILE A 130 3.29 -20.58 -17.54
C ILE A 130 1.80 -20.26 -17.79
N TYR A 131 1.42 -20.15 -19.06
CA TYR A 131 0.03 -20.04 -19.48
C TYR A 131 -0.61 -21.43 -19.58
N VAL A 132 -1.71 -21.61 -18.87
CA VAL A 132 -2.55 -22.82 -18.83
C VAL A 132 -3.94 -22.46 -19.38
N GLU A 133 -4.12 -22.66 -20.68
CA GLU A 133 -5.34 -22.28 -21.42
C GLU A 133 -6.48 -23.29 -21.29
N THR A 134 -6.16 -24.56 -21.00
CA THR A 134 -7.08 -25.67 -21.19
C THR A 134 -7.13 -26.61 -19.99
N GLU A 135 -8.28 -27.29 -19.80
CA GLU A 135 -8.43 -28.34 -18.78
C GLU A 135 -7.43 -29.49 -18.97
N ALA A 136 -7.10 -29.81 -20.23
CA ALA A 136 -6.08 -30.80 -20.54
C ALA A 136 -4.70 -30.37 -20.03
N GLN A 137 -4.24 -29.16 -20.36
CA GLN A 137 -2.98 -28.63 -19.85
C GLN A 137 -2.95 -28.51 -18.33
N PHE A 138 -4.05 -28.09 -17.69
CA PHE A 138 -4.12 -28.01 -16.23
C PHE A 138 -3.99 -29.41 -15.60
N ARG A 139 -4.69 -30.42 -16.13
CA ARG A 139 -4.61 -31.80 -15.66
C ARG A 139 -3.27 -32.45 -15.97
N ASP A 140 -2.65 -32.15 -17.10
CA ASP A 140 -1.33 -32.69 -17.47
C ASP A 140 -0.19 -31.98 -16.70
N LEU A 141 -0.45 -30.81 -16.09
CA LEU A 141 0.43 -30.12 -15.13
C LEU A 141 0.19 -30.54 -13.67
N PHE A 142 -1.06 -30.74 -13.24
CA PHE A 142 -1.42 -30.91 -11.82
C PHE A 142 -2.05 -32.26 -11.46
N ASN A 143 -2.24 -33.17 -12.41
CA ASN A 143 -2.95 -34.45 -12.30
C ASN A 143 -4.41 -34.34 -11.77
N THR A 144 -4.96 -33.13 -11.73
CA THR A 144 -6.28 -32.80 -11.18
C THR A 144 -7.13 -32.09 -12.25
N PRO A 145 -8.43 -32.43 -12.43
CA PRO A 145 -9.27 -31.76 -13.43
C PRO A 145 -9.56 -30.30 -13.04
N LEU A 146 -9.55 -29.40 -14.02
CA LEU A 146 -9.99 -28.02 -13.86
C LEU A 146 -11.50 -27.91 -14.10
N TYR A 147 -12.19 -27.21 -13.20
CA TYR A 147 -13.61 -26.91 -13.28
C TYR A 147 -13.87 -25.43 -13.52
N TYR A 148 -15.10 -25.10 -13.92
CA TYR A 148 -15.61 -23.75 -14.08
C TYR A 148 -17.03 -23.66 -13.51
N SER A 149 -17.31 -22.60 -12.77
CA SER A 149 -18.67 -22.18 -12.42
C SER A 149 -19.04 -20.93 -13.21
N GLN A 150 -20.18 -20.97 -13.90
CA GLN A 150 -20.73 -19.82 -14.59
C GLN A 150 -21.55 -18.91 -13.64
N SER A 151 -22.07 -19.47 -12.54
CA SER A 151 -22.80 -18.71 -11.51
C SER A 151 -21.86 -17.88 -10.61
N ALA A 152 -20.69 -18.41 -10.25
CA ALA A 152 -19.63 -17.66 -9.57
C ALA A 152 -18.69 -16.92 -10.54
N GLY A 153 -18.58 -17.37 -11.80
CA GLY A 153 -17.75 -16.76 -12.84
C GLY A 153 -16.26 -17.12 -12.77
N ILE A 154 -15.92 -18.26 -12.15
CA ILE A 154 -14.55 -18.60 -11.75
C ILE A 154 -14.12 -20.00 -12.24
N PRO A 155 -12.86 -20.17 -12.70
CA PRO A 155 -12.20 -21.47 -12.73
C PRO A 155 -11.84 -21.90 -11.31
N TYR A 156 -11.85 -23.20 -11.03
CA TYR A 156 -11.47 -23.78 -9.73
C TYR A 156 -11.08 -25.27 -9.84
N TRP A 157 -10.43 -25.82 -8.83
CA TRP A 157 -10.11 -27.25 -8.73
C TRP A 157 -10.58 -27.84 -7.39
N ASN A 158 -10.57 -29.18 -7.28
CA ASN A 158 -11.00 -29.92 -6.10
C ASN A 158 -9.91 -30.89 -5.62
N GLY A 159 -9.72 -30.94 -4.30
CA GLY A 159 -8.63 -31.70 -3.69
C GLY A 159 -7.27 -31.02 -3.84
N GLU A 160 -6.22 -31.73 -3.45
CA GLU A 160 -4.83 -31.31 -3.59
C GLU A 160 -4.37 -31.36 -5.07
N LEU A 161 -3.44 -30.48 -5.43
CA LEU A 161 -2.70 -30.53 -6.70
C LEU A 161 -1.53 -31.51 -6.60
N SER A 162 -1.05 -32.03 -7.73
CA SER A 162 0.15 -32.88 -7.78
C SER A 162 1.00 -32.55 -9.00
N LEU A 163 2.25 -32.13 -8.81
CA LEU A 163 3.16 -31.76 -9.89
C LEU A 163 3.99 -32.95 -10.38
N PRO A 164 4.42 -32.99 -11.66
CA PRO A 164 5.39 -33.96 -12.15
C PRO A 164 6.66 -33.96 -11.32
N THR A 165 7.27 -35.13 -11.11
CA THR A 165 8.51 -35.28 -10.32
C THR A 165 9.72 -34.49 -10.83
N GLN A 166 9.64 -33.98 -12.07
CA GLN A 166 10.60 -33.10 -12.74
C GLN A 166 10.44 -31.61 -12.35
N VAL A 167 9.35 -31.27 -11.66
CA VAL A 167 8.97 -29.91 -11.26
C VAL A 167 8.95 -29.86 -9.73
N THR A 168 10.04 -29.35 -9.13
CA THR A 168 10.11 -29.11 -7.68
C THR A 168 9.87 -27.64 -7.39
N ILE A 169 8.93 -27.34 -6.50
CA ILE A 169 8.61 -25.98 -6.06
C ILE A 169 8.77 -25.85 -4.54
N GLU A 170 8.94 -24.60 -4.10
CA GLU A 170 8.78 -24.14 -2.72
C GLU A 170 7.51 -23.29 -2.58
N GLY A 171 7.08 -22.62 -3.66
CA GLY A 171 5.82 -21.87 -3.72
C GLY A 171 5.06 -22.04 -5.04
N LEU A 172 3.76 -21.79 -5.01
CA LEU A 172 2.84 -21.85 -6.14
C LEU A 172 1.96 -20.60 -6.14
N TRP A 173 1.68 -20.02 -7.29
CA TRP A 173 0.78 -18.89 -7.39
C TRP A 173 -0.04 -18.91 -8.69
N PHE A 174 -1.17 -18.21 -8.68
CA PHE A 174 -2.07 -18.03 -9.83
C PHE A 174 -2.36 -16.52 -9.97
N ASP A 175 -2.16 -15.93 -11.17
CA ASP A 175 -2.44 -14.50 -11.41
C ASP A 175 -3.96 -14.23 -11.45
N ARG A 176 -4.61 -14.20 -10.28
CA ARG A 176 -6.01 -13.76 -10.08
C ARG A 176 -6.15 -13.12 -8.71
N SER A 177 -7.05 -12.15 -8.57
CA SER A 177 -7.51 -11.59 -7.29
C SER A 177 -8.93 -12.11 -7.01
N ILE A 178 -9.10 -12.96 -5.99
CA ILE A 178 -10.34 -13.72 -5.75
C ILE A 178 -10.48 -14.22 -4.30
N ALA A 179 -11.65 -13.99 -3.67
CA ALA A 179 -11.98 -14.51 -2.34
C ALA A 179 -13.42 -15.06 -2.29
N PRO A 180 -13.73 -16.02 -1.39
CA PRO A 180 -15.10 -16.47 -1.15
C PRO A 180 -15.90 -15.42 -0.34
N PRO A 181 -17.24 -15.47 -0.36
CA PRO A 181 -18.06 -14.71 0.58
C PRO A 181 -17.74 -15.06 2.04
N ALA A 182 -17.63 -14.02 2.88
CA ALA A 182 -17.35 -14.18 4.31
C ALA A 182 -18.42 -15.03 5.02
N SER A 183 -18.00 -16.05 5.75
CA SER A 183 -18.88 -16.89 6.58
C SER A 183 -19.03 -16.31 7.98
N ASN A 184 -20.22 -16.39 8.59
CA ASN A 184 -20.39 -15.95 9.98
C ASN A 184 -19.76 -16.97 10.95
N MET A 185 -18.57 -16.64 11.45
CA MET A 185 -17.77 -17.48 12.35
C MET A 185 -18.05 -17.21 13.83
N THR A 186 -18.87 -16.19 14.16
CA THR A 186 -19.30 -15.87 15.53
C THR A 186 -20.83 -15.81 15.66
N PRO A 187 -21.56 -16.88 15.30
CA PRO A 187 -23.02 -16.87 15.26
C PRO A 187 -23.64 -16.57 16.64
N GLY A 188 -24.56 -15.60 16.68
CA GLY A 188 -25.24 -15.16 17.90
C GLY A 188 -24.51 -14.09 18.72
N VAL A 189 -23.27 -13.72 18.36
CA VAL A 189 -22.55 -12.59 18.98
C VAL A 189 -23.04 -11.28 18.35
N SER A 190 -23.32 -10.26 19.17
CA SER A 190 -23.61 -8.89 18.72
C SER A 190 -23.30 -7.86 19.81
N VAL A 191 -23.21 -6.59 19.43
CA VAL A 191 -23.00 -5.45 20.33
C VAL A 191 -23.88 -4.28 19.91
N THR A 192 -24.40 -3.51 20.88
CA THR A 192 -25.09 -2.25 20.61
C THR A 192 -24.09 -1.11 20.66
N LEU A 193 -23.90 -0.42 19.53
CA LEU A 193 -23.04 0.74 19.43
C LEU A 193 -23.74 2.01 19.96
N PRO A 194 -23.02 2.98 20.56
CA PRO A 194 -23.57 4.28 20.91
C PRO A 194 -23.82 5.11 19.66
N ALA A 195 -24.86 5.96 19.65
CA ALA A 195 -25.14 6.86 18.54
C ALA A 195 -24.08 7.99 18.42
N GLY A 196 -23.82 8.43 17.18
CA GLY A 196 -22.79 9.43 16.85
C GLY A 196 -21.42 8.83 16.50
N PRO A 197 -20.35 9.64 16.45
CA PRO A 197 -19.01 9.20 16.08
C PRO A 197 -18.45 8.12 17.02
N GLN A 198 -17.81 7.09 16.46
CA GLN A 198 -17.21 5.98 17.21
C GLN A 198 -15.74 6.23 17.61
N SER A 199 -15.14 7.33 17.14
CA SER A 199 -13.78 7.75 17.48
C SER A 199 -13.72 9.26 17.71
N ILE A 200 -12.72 9.71 18.48
CA ILE A 200 -12.40 11.14 18.62
C ILE A 200 -11.49 11.60 17.47
N GLY A 201 -11.52 12.88 17.14
CA GLY A 201 -10.64 13.46 16.12
C GLY A 201 -11.00 13.08 14.69
N ASN A 202 -12.25 12.71 14.42
CA ASN A 202 -12.72 12.25 13.11
C ASN A 202 -14.02 12.94 12.67
N SER A 203 -14.33 14.14 13.20
CA SER A 203 -15.64 14.79 13.03
C SER A 203 -15.57 16.32 12.85
N ALA A 204 -14.46 16.86 12.35
CA ALA A 204 -14.35 18.27 11.97
C ALA A 204 -15.39 18.66 10.88
N GLY A 205 -16.24 19.64 11.18
CA GLY A 205 -17.29 20.12 10.26
C GLY A 205 -17.10 21.59 9.83
N PRO A 206 -17.54 21.98 8.61
CA PRO A 206 -18.29 21.19 7.63
C PRO A 206 -17.43 20.36 6.67
N LEU A 207 -16.10 20.51 6.69
CA LEU A 207 -15.13 19.70 5.93
C LEU A 207 -13.82 19.53 6.74
N PRO A 208 -13.05 18.45 6.52
CA PRO A 208 -11.69 18.31 7.03
C PRO A 208 -10.72 19.40 6.56
N THR A 209 -9.56 19.48 7.21
CA THR A 209 -8.46 20.34 6.79
C THR A 209 -7.73 19.69 5.59
N ASN A 210 -8.14 20.05 4.38
CA ASN A 210 -7.42 19.63 3.16
C ASN A 210 -6.03 20.32 3.12
N LEU A 211 -4.96 19.53 3.06
CA LEU A 211 -3.56 19.98 3.04
C LEU A 211 -2.87 19.49 1.77
N ALA A 212 -1.94 20.27 1.19
CA ALA A 212 -1.07 19.72 0.15
C ALA A 212 -0.09 18.70 0.76
N PRO A 213 0.39 17.68 0.02
CA PRO A 213 1.23 16.63 0.60
C PRO A 213 2.50 17.15 1.30
N GLN A 214 3.12 18.22 0.81
CA GLN A 214 4.25 18.87 1.49
C GLN A 214 3.87 19.52 2.83
N ASP A 215 2.67 20.08 2.95
CA ASP A 215 2.20 20.68 4.21
C ASP A 215 1.97 19.59 5.27
N MET A 216 1.46 18.41 4.85
CA MET A 216 1.36 17.22 5.70
C MET A 216 2.75 16.72 6.13
N ALA A 217 3.70 16.62 5.19
CA ALA A 217 5.09 16.23 5.45
C ALA A 217 5.82 17.21 6.40
N ALA A 218 5.52 18.51 6.31
CA ALA A 218 6.04 19.54 7.21
C ALA A 218 5.54 19.33 8.66
N LEU A 219 4.27 18.94 8.85
CA LEU A 219 3.72 18.59 10.17
C LEU A 219 4.42 17.35 10.77
N TYR A 220 4.77 16.36 9.94
CA TYR A 220 5.62 15.23 10.32
C TYR A 220 7.13 15.54 10.38
N ASN A 221 7.52 16.82 10.27
CA ASN A 221 8.91 17.30 10.37
C ASN A 221 9.87 16.59 9.39
N PHE A 222 9.46 16.43 8.12
CA PHE A 222 10.25 15.71 7.12
C PHE A 222 11.61 16.41 6.87
N PRO A 223 12.73 15.65 6.85
CA PRO A 223 14.07 16.23 7.06
C PRO A 223 14.59 17.09 5.90
N LEU A 224 13.99 16.99 4.71
CA LEU A 224 14.33 17.82 3.54
C LEU A 224 13.14 18.65 3.04
N ASP A 225 12.10 18.83 3.87
CA ASP A 225 11.03 19.79 3.59
C ASP A 225 11.60 21.18 3.24
N GLY A 226 10.97 21.85 2.27
CA GLY A 226 11.38 23.12 1.70
C GLY A 226 12.72 23.13 0.95
N LYS A 227 13.34 21.98 0.62
CA LYS A 227 14.68 21.92 0.01
C LYS A 227 14.66 21.27 -1.37
N ALA A 228 15.12 22.00 -2.38
CA ALA A 228 15.43 21.45 -3.70
C ALA A 228 16.67 20.52 -3.60
N VAL A 229 16.42 19.21 -3.48
CA VAL A 229 17.45 18.17 -3.44
C VAL A 229 17.01 16.95 -4.24
N GLN A 230 17.95 16.38 -5.01
CA GLN A 230 17.78 15.06 -5.59
C GLN A 230 17.67 14.01 -4.48
N THR A 231 16.75 13.07 -4.69
CA THR A 231 16.48 11.90 -3.84
C THR A 231 16.58 10.63 -4.70
N VAL A 232 16.58 9.46 -4.06
CA VAL A 232 16.63 8.17 -4.79
C VAL A 232 15.31 7.92 -5.54
N THR A 233 15.39 7.12 -6.60
CA THR A 233 14.21 6.60 -7.32
C THR A 233 13.39 5.70 -6.39
N VAL A 234 12.07 5.88 -6.40
CA VAL A 234 11.12 5.09 -5.60
C VAL A 234 10.10 4.39 -6.50
N GLY A 235 9.60 3.25 -6.04
CA GLY A 235 8.55 2.49 -6.71
C GLY A 235 7.16 2.81 -6.16
N LEU A 236 6.15 2.63 -7.02
CA LEU A 236 4.76 2.45 -6.65
C LEU A 236 4.26 1.16 -7.30
N ILE A 237 3.62 0.30 -6.52
CA ILE A 237 2.91 -0.89 -6.99
C ILE A 237 1.59 -0.40 -7.60
N GLU A 238 1.41 -0.56 -8.91
CA GLU A 238 0.39 0.14 -9.70
C GLU A 238 -0.26 -0.83 -10.72
N PRO A 239 -0.85 -1.94 -10.24
CA PRO A 239 -1.03 -3.15 -11.04
C PRO A 239 -1.98 -2.91 -12.21
N GLY A 240 -1.56 -3.28 -13.43
CA GLY A 240 -2.34 -3.06 -14.66
C GLY A 240 -2.53 -1.59 -15.11
N ILE A 241 -2.34 -0.59 -14.25
CA ILE A 241 -2.75 0.80 -14.50
C ILE A 241 -1.60 1.69 -14.97
N GLY A 242 -0.46 1.67 -14.27
CA GLY A 242 0.73 2.47 -14.60
C GLY A 242 0.42 3.95 -14.88
N SER A 243 0.95 4.48 -16.00
CA SER A 243 0.73 5.88 -16.42
C SER A 243 -0.57 6.11 -17.23
N ALA A 244 -1.45 5.11 -17.35
CA ALA A 244 -2.62 5.19 -18.22
C ALA A 244 -3.58 6.32 -17.85
N LEU A 245 -4.11 6.98 -18.87
CA LEU A 245 -5.06 8.11 -18.77
C LEU A 245 -6.31 7.82 -19.58
N LYS A 246 -7.42 8.52 -19.26
CA LYS A 246 -8.73 8.28 -19.87
C LYS A 246 -8.71 8.68 -21.36
N GLY A 247 -8.63 7.69 -22.23
CA GLY A 247 -8.43 7.88 -23.68
C GLY A 247 -6.97 8.00 -24.13
N ASP A 248 -6.00 7.78 -23.22
CA ASP A 248 -4.57 7.73 -23.49
C ASP A 248 -3.91 6.63 -22.62
N ASN A 249 -4.13 5.36 -23.01
CA ASN A 249 -3.43 4.21 -22.43
C ASN A 249 -1.91 4.24 -22.68
N SER A 250 -1.37 5.16 -23.51
CA SER A 250 0.09 5.31 -23.64
C SER A 250 0.70 6.17 -22.52
N GLY A 251 -0.14 6.87 -21.74
CA GLY A 251 0.31 7.79 -20.69
C GLY A 251 1.06 9.01 -21.21
N SER A 252 0.93 9.33 -22.50
CA SER A 252 1.71 10.39 -23.17
C SER A 252 1.59 11.77 -22.50
N GLN A 253 0.44 12.04 -21.86
CA GLN A 253 0.19 13.29 -21.15
C GLN A 253 0.52 13.26 -19.65
N PHE A 254 0.89 12.10 -19.09
CA PHE A 254 0.95 11.87 -17.64
C PHE A 254 1.91 12.84 -16.92
N GLN A 255 3.18 12.89 -17.34
CA GLN A 255 4.18 13.81 -16.78
C GLN A 255 3.76 15.28 -16.88
N SER A 256 3.18 15.70 -18.01
CA SER A 256 2.75 17.09 -18.23
C SER A 256 1.61 17.49 -17.27
N ARG A 257 0.70 16.56 -17.03
CA ARG A 257 -0.41 16.71 -16.08
C ARG A 257 0.06 16.69 -14.62
N LEU A 258 0.98 15.80 -14.26
CA LEU A 258 1.66 15.81 -12.96
C LEU A 258 2.34 17.16 -12.68
N THR A 259 3.14 17.66 -13.63
CA THR A 259 3.77 19.00 -13.53
C THR A 259 2.71 20.11 -13.40
N THR A 260 1.54 19.98 -14.04
CA THR A 260 0.44 20.95 -13.90
C THR A 260 -0.15 20.94 -12.48
N TYR A 261 -0.36 19.75 -11.89
CA TYR A 261 -0.79 19.60 -10.50
C TYR A 261 0.23 20.16 -9.50
N LEU A 262 1.52 19.81 -9.64
CA LEU A 262 2.57 20.29 -8.75
C LEU A 262 2.60 21.82 -8.71
N ASN A 263 2.61 22.48 -9.87
CA ASN A 263 2.56 23.95 -9.94
C ASN A 263 1.28 24.53 -9.29
N ALA A 264 0.15 23.82 -9.33
CA ALA A 264 -1.10 24.27 -8.73
C ALA A 264 -1.14 24.16 -7.20
N ILE A 265 -0.41 23.20 -6.61
CA ILE A 265 -0.17 23.10 -5.15
C ILE A 265 1.05 23.90 -4.68
N GLY A 266 1.69 24.68 -5.56
CA GLY A 266 2.84 25.52 -5.23
C GLY A 266 4.20 24.80 -5.25
N GLN A 267 4.26 23.56 -5.73
CA GLN A 267 5.48 22.77 -5.88
C GLN A 267 6.08 22.82 -7.29
N ASN A 268 7.37 22.54 -7.39
CA ASN A 268 8.08 22.38 -8.66
C ASN A 268 9.34 21.50 -8.46
N GLY A 269 9.70 20.72 -9.48
CA GLY A 269 10.88 19.88 -9.50
C GLY A 269 11.03 19.15 -10.84
N ASP A 270 12.12 18.40 -10.99
CA ASP A 270 12.53 17.73 -12.23
C ASP A 270 12.32 16.20 -12.22
N GLY A 271 11.67 15.67 -11.17
CA GLY A 271 11.38 14.24 -11.00
C GLY A 271 10.49 13.65 -12.09
N ARG A 272 10.85 12.45 -12.56
CA ARG A 272 10.23 11.81 -13.73
C ARG A 272 9.50 10.52 -13.37
N VAL A 273 8.36 10.30 -14.03
CA VAL A 273 7.61 9.05 -13.93
C VAL A 273 7.99 8.10 -15.06
N TYR A 274 8.29 6.87 -14.68
CA TYR A 274 8.60 5.72 -15.53
C TYR A 274 7.58 4.61 -15.27
N VAL A 275 7.47 3.65 -16.20
CA VAL A 275 6.52 2.53 -16.08
C VAL A 275 7.19 1.23 -16.52
N GLN A 276 7.23 0.24 -15.63
CA GLN A 276 7.52 -1.14 -15.98
C GLN A 276 6.27 -1.74 -16.64
N GLY A 277 6.43 -2.48 -17.75
CA GLY A 277 5.28 -3.09 -18.44
C GLY A 277 4.35 -2.08 -19.16
N GLN A 278 4.86 -0.92 -19.61
CA GLN A 278 4.07 0.16 -20.23
C GLN A 278 3.22 -0.28 -21.45
N ASN A 279 3.58 -1.37 -22.13
CA ASN A 279 2.77 -1.98 -23.21
C ASN A 279 1.45 -2.59 -22.72
N GLY A 280 1.34 -2.92 -21.42
CA GLY A 280 0.20 -3.55 -20.77
C GLY A 280 -0.60 -2.64 -19.85
N GLN A 281 -0.38 -1.33 -19.89
CA GLN A 281 -1.08 -0.39 -19.02
C GLN A 281 -2.46 -0.01 -19.60
N GLN A 282 -3.49 -0.03 -18.76
CA GLN A 282 -4.86 0.32 -19.14
C GLN A 282 -5.50 1.26 -18.12
N TYR A 283 -6.30 2.21 -18.60
CA TYR A 283 -7.11 3.04 -17.71
C TYR A 283 -8.34 2.29 -17.20
N ASP A 284 -8.49 2.20 -15.87
CA ASP A 284 -9.69 1.68 -15.22
C ASP A 284 -10.07 2.48 -13.94
N ILE A 285 -10.69 1.83 -12.95
CA ILE A 285 -11.13 2.43 -11.69
C ILE A 285 -9.99 2.70 -10.68
N GLY A 286 -8.88 1.97 -10.73
CA GLY A 286 -7.71 2.20 -9.87
C GLY A 286 -6.86 3.40 -10.31
N ALA A 287 -7.21 4.04 -11.44
CA ALA A 287 -6.58 5.27 -11.88
C ALA A 287 -6.74 6.44 -10.88
N GLY A 288 -7.71 6.37 -9.95
CA GLY A 288 -7.80 7.25 -8.78
C GLY A 288 -6.63 7.06 -7.83
N GLU A 289 -6.49 5.84 -7.29
CA GLU A 289 -5.42 5.37 -6.39
C GLU A 289 -4.02 5.77 -6.88
N ARG A 290 -3.70 5.38 -8.11
CA ARG A 290 -2.47 5.75 -8.83
C ARG A 290 -2.20 7.26 -8.81
N SER A 291 -3.25 8.05 -8.98
CA SER A 291 -3.14 9.52 -9.00
C SER A 291 -2.92 10.11 -7.61
N LEU A 292 -3.52 9.51 -6.57
CA LEU A 292 -3.25 9.78 -5.15
C LEU A 292 -1.78 9.48 -4.81
N ASP A 293 -1.29 8.26 -5.06
CA ASP A 293 0.06 7.83 -4.67
C ASP A 293 1.15 8.66 -5.35
N VAL A 294 1.08 8.81 -6.68
CA VAL A 294 1.97 9.71 -7.43
C VAL A 294 1.84 11.16 -6.93
N GLY A 295 0.62 11.60 -6.62
CA GLY A 295 0.32 12.94 -6.12
C GLY A 295 0.96 13.24 -4.77
N VAL A 296 1.00 12.26 -3.86
CA VAL A 296 1.63 12.34 -2.54
C VAL A 296 3.16 12.29 -2.66
N VAL A 297 3.72 11.27 -3.32
CA VAL A 297 5.17 11.13 -3.47
C VAL A 297 5.79 12.35 -4.15
N ALA A 298 5.23 12.79 -5.29
CA ALA A 298 5.75 13.93 -6.03
C ALA A 298 5.46 15.27 -5.34
N GLY A 299 4.39 15.38 -4.56
CA GLY A 299 4.11 16.57 -3.75
C GLY A 299 5.15 16.77 -2.64
N VAL A 300 5.66 15.69 -2.06
CA VAL A 300 6.67 15.72 -0.99
C VAL A 300 8.11 15.76 -1.53
N ASN A 301 8.44 14.94 -2.53
CA ASN A 301 9.74 14.91 -3.20
C ASN A 301 9.57 15.20 -4.72
N PRO A 302 9.37 16.47 -5.14
CA PRO A 302 9.16 16.79 -6.57
C PRO A 302 10.39 16.56 -7.47
N ASN A 303 11.53 16.16 -6.90
CA ASN A 303 12.74 15.75 -7.63
C ASN A 303 13.03 14.24 -7.52
N SER A 304 12.15 13.43 -6.93
CA SER A 304 12.24 11.97 -7.02
C SER A 304 11.85 11.51 -8.42
N ASP A 305 12.62 10.61 -9.01
CA ASP A 305 12.08 9.75 -10.06
C ASP A 305 11.17 8.69 -9.42
N ILE A 306 10.07 8.35 -10.10
CA ILE A 306 9.06 7.39 -9.66
C ILE A 306 8.92 6.32 -10.73
N VAL A 307 8.87 5.04 -10.33
CA VAL A 307 8.57 3.91 -11.23
C VAL A 307 7.23 3.31 -10.84
N LEU A 308 6.30 3.25 -11.78
CA LEU A 308 5.01 2.58 -11.61
C LEU A 308 5.16 1.13 -12.10
N PHE A 309 4.81 0.16 -11.25
CA PHE A 309 4.94 -1.27 -11.54
C PHE A 309 3.59 -1.87 -11.92
N ASN A 310 3.39 -2.14 -13.22
CA ASN A 310 2.19 -2.80 -13.73
C ASN A 310 2.15 -4.31 -13.45
N GLY A 311 3.28 -4.92 -13.08
CA GLY A 311 3.40 -6.36 -12.96
C GLY A 311 3.38 -7.03 -14.34
N SER A 312 2.52 -8.03 -14.54
CA SER A 312 2.29 -8.61 -15.87
C SER A 312 1.66 -7.62 -16.85
N GLY A 313 0.95 -6.61 -16.34
CA GLY A 313 0.07 -5.75 -17.15
C GLY A 313 -1.01 -6.58 -17.84
N LEU A 314 -1.74 -5.97 -18.79
CA LEU A 314 -2.82 -6.63 -19.52
C LEU A 314 -2.39 -6.99 -20.97
N VAL A 315 -1.33 -7.79 -21.11
CA VAL A 315 -0.74 -8.17 -22.42
C VAL A 315 -0.84 -9.68 -22.68
N GLY A 316 -1.92 -10.06 -23.37
CA GLY A 316 -2.12 -11.45 -23.83
C GLY A 316 -2.48 -12.41 -22.70
N TYR A 317 -2.46 -13.71 -23.03
CA TYR A 317 -2.42 -14.85 -22.10
C TYR A 317 -3.37 -14.86 -20.88
N ASN A 318 -4.48 -14.11 -20.91
CA ASN A 318 -5.36 -13.93 -19.75
C ASN A 318 -4.65 -13.38 -18.50
N THR A 319 -3.67 -12.50 -18.69
CA THR A 319 -3.05 -11.72 -17.62
C THR A 319 -4.09 -10.89 -16.86
N PHE A 320 -4.07 -10.93 -15.52
CA PHE A 320 -4.90 -10.13 -14.62
C PHE A 320 -4.14 -8.99 -13.96
N ALA A 321 -2.81 -9.04 -13.92
CA ALA A 321 -1.94 -8.06 -13.28
C ALA A 321 -2.22 -7.93 -11.78
N THR A 322 -2.08 -9.04 -11.04
CA THR A 322 -2.16 -9.03 -9.57
C THR A 322 -1.03 -8.23 -8.91
N THR A 323 -1.29 -7.82 -7.68
CA THR A 323 -0.36 -7.14 -6.77
C THR A 323 0.93 -7.98 -6.61
N TYR A 324 0.80 -9.31 -6.53
CA TYR A 324 1.92 -10.27 -6.58
C TYR A 324 2.87 -10.01 -7.76
N THR A 325 2.34 -9.89 -8.98
CA THR A 325 3.17 -9.67 -10.18
C THR A 325 3.87 -8.31 -10.16
N ALA A 326 3.22 -7.29 -9.62
CA ALA A 326 3.77 -5.94 -9.53
C ALA A 326 4.88 -5.83 -8.46
N ILE A 327 4.72 -6.46 -7.30
CA ILE A 327 5.76 -6.59 -6.27
C ILE A 327 6.97 -7.38 -6.81
N GLN A 328 6.73 -8.45 -7.56
CA GLN A 328 7.80 -9.20 -8.22
C GLN A 328 8.56 -8.33 -9.24
N SER A 329 7.84 -7.57 -10.08
CA SER A 329 8.46 -6.62 -11.00
C SER A 329 9.26 -5.52 -10.30
N ALA A 330 8.76 -4.97 -9.18
CA ALA A 330 9.49 -3.98 -8.39
C ALA A 330 10.80 -4.54 -7.80
N THR A 331 10.79 -5.80 -7.38
CA THR A 331 11.94 -6.49 -6.77
C THR A 331 13.06 -6.78 -7.78
N PHE A 332 12.70 -7.10 -9.03
CA PHE A 332 13.66 -7.51 -10.07
C PHE A 332 13.85 -6.48 -11.21
N GLU A 333 13.46 -5.22 -10.99
CA GLU A 333 13.63 -4.11 -11.94
C GLU A 333 15.12 -3.74 -12.18
N LYS A 334 15.58 -3.79 -13.44
CA LYS A 334 16.99 -3.62 -13.83
C LYS A 334 17.31 -2.35 -14.63
N LEU A 335 16.30 -1.70 -15.21
CA LEU A 335 16.43 -0.45 -15.97
C LEU A 335 16.26 0.77 -15.05
N HIS A 336 15.31 0.70 -14.11
CA HIS A 336 15.02 1.76 -13.13
C HIS A 336 14.96 1.23 -11.69
N PRO A 337 16.07 0.65 -11.15
CA PRO A 337 16.08 0.02 -9.84
C PRO A 337 15.70 1.00 -8.71
N VAL A 338 14.77 0.57 -7.86
CA VAL A 338 14.22 1.37 -6.75
C VAL A 338 14.85 1.00 -5.41
N ALA A 339 15.04 1.97 -4.51
CA ALA A 339 15.57 1.70 -3.16
C ALA A 339 14.47 1.41 -2.12
N ALA A 340 13.23 1.80 -2.45
CA ALA A 340 12.02 1.55 -1.69
C ALA A 340 10.83 1.59 -2.66
N TRP A 341 9.76 0.88 -2.34
CA TRP A 341 8.48 0.96 -3.05
C TRP A 341 7.33 1.06 -2.05
N SER A 342 6.30 1.81 -2.45
CA SER A 342 5.00 1.84 -1.78
C SER A 342 4.01 0.96 -2.51
N ASP A 343 3.18 0.31 -1.72
CA ASP A 343 2.03 -0.47 -2.13
C ASP A 343 0.80 0.07 -1.40
N SER A 344 -0.28 0.19 -2.17
CA SER A 344 -1.62 0.66 -1.77
C SER A 344 -2.71 -0.25 -2.36
N PHE A 345 -2.31 -1.37 -2.97
CA PHE A 345 -3.17 -2.38 -3.58
C PHE A 345 -3.10 -3.70 -2.79
N GLY A 346 -3.82 -4.72 -3.27
CA GLY A 346 -3.91 -6.02 -2.61
C GLY A 346 -4.69 -7.04 -3.43
N ASP A 347 -4.36 -8.32 -3.24
CA ASP A 347 -5.01 -9.47 -3.89
C ASP A 347 -5.99 -10.14 -2.93
N ALA A 348 -7.29 -10.16 -3.25
CA ALA A 348 -8.37 -10.38 -2.30
C ALA A 348 -8.33 -11.71 -1.51
N GLN A 349 -7.67 -12.74 -2.04
CA GLN A 349 -7.50 -14.04 -1.39
C GLN A 349 -6.80 -13.95 -0.03
N SER A 350 -7.19 -14.86 0.86
CA SER A 350 -6.43 -15.17 2.07
C SER A 350 -5.90 -16.60 2.00
N MET A 351 -4.58 -16.73 1.88
CA MET A 351 -3.89 -18.02 1.77
C MET A 351 -3.74 -18.71 3.12
N ALA A 352 -3.89 -20.03 3.15
CA ALA A 352 -3.71 -20.82 4.37
C ALA A 352 -2.23 -20.87 4.81
N PRO A 353 -1.93 -20.73 6.12
CA PRO A 353 -0.58 -20.92 6.65
C PRO A 353 -0.04 -22.32 6.30
N GLY A 354 1.22 -22.37 5.82
CA GLY A 354 1.86 -23.59 5.34
C GLY A 354 1.55 -23.97 3.89
N SER A 355 0.55 -23.33 3.24
CA SER A 355 0.29 -23.54 1.81
C SER A 355 1.44 -23.01 0.94
N PRO A 356 1.67 -23.59 -0.25
CA PRO A 356 2.61 -23.05 -1.24
C PRO A 356 2.19 -21.65 -1.74
N PHE A 357 0.91 -21.28 -1.60
CA PHE A 357 0.38 -19.96 -1.93
C PHE A 357 0.83 -18.90 -0.93
N TYR A 358 0.78 -19.20 0.37
CA TYR A 358 1.32 -18.33 1.41
C TYR A 358 2.85 -18.21 1.27
N GLN A 359 3.55 -19.33 1.04
CA GLN A 359 5.00 -19.35 0.86
C GLN A 359 5.44 -18.48 -0.34
N ALA A 360 4.71 -18.54 -1.47
CA ALA A 360 5.01 -17.71 -2.63
C ALA A 360 4.96 -16.21 -2.33
N TYR A 361 4.01 -15.75 -1.50
CA TYR A 361 3.88 -14.34 -1.10
C TYR A 361 4.92 -13.94 -0.04
N TRP A 362 5.17 -14.80 0.95
CA TRP A 362 6.25 -14.63 1.94
C TRP A 362 7.61 -14.44 1.25
N ASP A 363 7.91 -15.24 0.23
CA ASP A 363 9.18 -15.18 -0.47
C ASP A 363 9.38 -13.91 -1.32
N LEU A 364 8.33 -13.26 -1.84
CA LEU A 364 8.47 -11.95 -2.49
C LEU A 364 9.06 -10.90 -1.54
N PHE A 365 8.63 -10.91 -0.27
CA PHE A 365 9.13 -9.97 0.75
C PHE A 365 10.52 -10.38 1.29
N VAL A 366 10.87 -11.68 1.23
CA VAL A 366 12.26 -12.15 1.40
C VAL A 366 13.15 -11.64 0.27
N ASP A 367 12.70 -11.74 -0.99
CA ASP A 367 13.44 -11.28 -2.16
C ASP A 367 13.61 -9.76 -2.18
N ALA A 368 12.58 -8.97 -1.82
CA ALA A 368 12.72 -7.52 -1.63
C ALA A 368 13.75 -7.15 -0.54
N ALA A 369 13.83 -7.94 0.55
CA ALA A 369 14.83 -7.75 1.60
C ALA A 369 16.25 -8.15 1.17
N LEU A 370 16.39 -9.13 0.27
CA LEU A 370 17.67 -9.56 -0.33
C LEU A 370 18.15 -8.60 -1.42
N ALA A 371 17.24 -8.11 -2.27
CA ALA A 371 17.45 -7.05 -3.25
C ALA A 371 17.86 -5.71 -2.60
N ASN A 372 17.83 -5.64 -1.27
CA ASN A 372 18.09 -4.45 -0.47
C ASN A 372 17.17 -3.29 -0.86
N GLN A 373 15.87 -3.59 -0.90
CA GLN A 373 14.79 -2.61 -1.03
C GLN A 373 14.13 -2.37 0.33
N THR A 374 13.23 -1.39 0.40
CA THR A 374 12.30 -1.23 1.52
C THR A 374 10.89 -1.36 0.98
N ALA A 375 10.19 -2.41 1.39
CA ALA A 375 8.76 -2.59 1.11
C ALA A 375 7.93 -1.79 2.12
N LEU A 376 6.96 -1.02 1.64
CA LEU A 376 5.96 -0.32 2.45
C LEU A 376 4.58 -0.63 1.88
N SER A 377 3.69 -1.22 2.68
CA SER A 377 2.32 -1.52 2.27
C SER A 377 1.32 -0.79 3.15
N ALA A 378 0.30 -0.21 2.54
CA ALA A 378 -0.93 0.19 3.23
C ALA A 378 -1.53 -1.02 3.95
N LEU A 379 -1.95 -0.86 5.21
CA LEU A 379 -2.54 -1.97 5.97
C LEU A 379 -4.02 -2.22 5.64
N GLY A 380 -4.64 -1.34 4.86
CA GLY A 380 -6.05 -1.38 4.48
C GLY A 380 -6.93 -0.42 5.28
N ASP A 381 -8.12 -0.20 4.75
CA ASP A 381 -9.09 0.81 5.21
C ASP A 381 -10.37 0.20 5.81
N GLY A 382 -10.35 -1.12 6.03
CA GLY A 382 -11.49 -1.93 6.46
C GLY A 382 -11.60 -2.15 7.96
N GLY A 383 -10.78 -1.48 8.78
CA GLY A 383 -10.79 -1.60 10.23
C GLY A 383 -10.24 -2.94 10.73
N SER A 384 -10.47 -3.28 12.00
CA SER A 384 -9.97 -4.53 12.60
C SER A 384 -10.55 -5.82 11.99
N GLY A 385 -11.52 -5.71 11.07
CA GLY A 385 -12.06 -6.82 10.29
C GLY A 385 -11.61 -6.84 8.82
N ASN A 386 -10.81 -5.87 8.36
CA ASN A 386 -10.38 -5.66 6.96
C ASN A 386 -11.47 -5.95 5.92
N GLU A 387 -12.58 -5.20 5.97
CA GLU A 387 -13.80 -5.34 5.16
C GLU A 387 -14.53 -6.70 5.22
N THR A 388 -13.99 -7.68 5.95
CA THR A 388 -14.45 -9.07 5.98
C THR A 388 -15.48 -9.30 7.08
N GLY A 389 -16.75 -9.41 6.70
CA GLY A 389 -17.90 -9.55 7.61
C GLY A 389 -18.06 -10.92 8.31
N ASN A 390 -16.98 -11.57 8.71
CA ASN A 390 -16.99 -12.91 9.33
C ASN A 390 -17.21 -12.92 10.86
N GLY A 391 -16.97 -11.79 11.54
CA GLY A 391 -17.02 -11.68 13.01
C GLY A 391 -15.69 -11.94 13.73
N LEU A 392 -14.61 -12.21 12.99
CA LEU A 392 -13.24 -12.29 13.52
C LEU A 392 -12.50 -10.95 13.38
N THR A 393 -11.28 -10.90 13.88
CA THR A 393 -10.30 -9.91 13.42
C THR A 393 -9.56 -10.45 12.20
N ASN A 394 -9.40 -9.58 11.20
CA ASN A 394 -8.75 -9.91 9.93
C ASN A 394 -7.79 -8.79 9.53
N LEU A 395 -6.77 -9.14 8.75
CA LEU A 395 -5.85 -8.24 8.05
C LEU A 395 -5.72 -8.74 6.60
N GLU A 396 -5.02 -8.01 5.74
CA GLU A 396 -4.69 -8.52 4.42
C GLU A 396 -3.42 -9.39 4.47
N TYR A 397 -3.64 -10.70 4.56
CA TYR A 397 -2.60 -11.71 4.84
C TYR A 397 -1.57 -11.91 3.72
N ASN A 398 -1.79 -11.26 2.58
CA ASN A 398 -0.86 -11.15 1.46
C ASN A 398 0.30 -10.18 1.81
N CYS A 399 0.00 -8.98 2.32
CA CYS A 399 0.94 -7.88 2.52
C CYS A 399 1.53 -7.83 3.94
N THR A 400 0.95 -8.52 4.92
CA THR A 400 1.38 -8.53 6.34
C THR A 400 2.77 -9.12 6.62
N GLN A 401 3.64 -9.30 5.63
CA GLN A 401 4.90 -10.02 5.78
C GLN A 401 5.88 -9.33 6.77
N PRO A 402 6.75 -10.10 7.48
CA PRO A 402 7.62 -9.58 8.53
C PRO A 402 8.89 -8.89 7.99
N TYR A 403 8.99 -8.67 6.68
CA TYR A 403 10.09 -7.95 6.03
C TYR A 403 9.65 -6.60 5.43
N GLY A 404 8.34 -6.35 5.28
CA GLY A 404 7.76 -5.06 4.86
C GLY A 404 7.24 -4.23 6.03
N LEU A 405 7.22 -2.90 5.86
CA LEU A 405 6.61 -1.96 6.81
C LEU A 405 5.12 -1.84 6.56
N LEU A 406 4.30 -2.20 7.54
CA LEU A 406 2.86 -2.02 7.49
C LEU A 406 2.47 -0.62 7.95
N VAL A 407 1.80 0.13 7.09
CA VAL A 407 1.44 1.54 7.30
C VAL A 407 -0.06 1.66 7.58
N GLY A 408 -0.39 1.98 8.84
CA GLY A 408 -1.76 2.25 9.27
C GLY A 408 -2.13 3.73 9.24
N GLY A 409 -3.40 4.01 9.49
CA GLY A 409 -4.02 5.32 9.36
C GLY A 409 -4.27 6.03 10.68
N SER A 410 -3.77 7.27 10.78
CA SER A 410 -4.13 8.21 11.85
C SER A 410 -5.03 9.33 11.31
N SER A 411 -5.73 10.02 12.22
CA SER A 411 -6.32 11.32 11.94
C SER A 411 -5.49 12.39 12.63
N LEU A 412 -4.79 13.19 11.83
CA LEU A 412 -4.03 14.34 12.28
C LEU A 412 -4.96 15.56 12.36
N SER A 413 -4.96 16.22 13.51
CA SER A 413 -5.65 17.49 13.72
C SER A 413 -4.66 18.61 13.94
N VAL A 414 -4.62 19.57 13.01
CA VAL A 414 -4.13 20.92 13.29
C VAL A 414 -5.14 21.64 14.21
N LEU A 415 -4.72 22.69 14.92
CA LEU A 415 -5.58 23.37 15.91
C LEU A 415 -6.95 23.80 15.34
N GLY A 416 -7.00 24.29 14.10
CA GLY A 416 -8.26 24.68 13.43
C GLY A 416 -9.21 23.50 13.21
N GLY A 417 -8.69 22.35 12.78
CA GLY A 417 -9.46 21.11 12.66
C GLY A 417 -9.91 20.58 14.02
N ALA A 418 -9.07 20.66 15.05
CA ALA A 418 -9.43 20.28 16.41
C ALA A 418 -10.52 21.17 17.03
N LEU A 419 -10.52 22.47 16.73
CA LEU A 419 -11.57 23.42 17.12
C LEU A 419 -12.90 23.16 16.38
N ALA A 420 -12.84 22.65 15.16
CA ALA A 420 -14.01 22.31 14.34
C ALA A 420 -14.63 20.93 14.67
N ASP A 421 -13.93 20.09 15.45
CA ASP A 421 -14.36 18.75 15.81
C ASP A 421 -15.00 18.72 17.22
N PRO A 422 -16.32 18.43 17.35
CA PRO A 422 -17.00 18.40 18.64
C PRO A 422 -16.51 17.27 19.56
N THR A 423 -15.86 16.23 19.02
CA THR A 423 -15.28 15.12 19.79
C THR A 423 -13.92 15.48 20.41
N LEU A 424 -13.25 16.53 19.93
CA LEU A 424 -12.00 17.06 20.49
C LEU A 424 -12.22 18.33 21.31
N LEU A 425 -13.16 19.19 20.89
CA LEU A 425 -13.35 20.55 21.41
C LEU A 425 -13.42 20.59 22.94
N THR A 426 -14.47 20.04 23.54
CA THR A 426 -14.65 20.07 25.00
C THR A 426 -13.76 19.13 25.82
N PRO A 427 -13.47 17.88 25.40
CA PRO A 427 -12.64 16.99 26.22
C PRO A 427 -11.13 17.29 26.15
N ILE A 428 -10.65 17.99 25.12
CA ILE A 428 -9.21 18.20 24.87
C ILE A 428 -8.87 19.67 24.57
N VAL A 429 -9.52 20.32 23.61
CA VAL A 429 -9.10 21.67 23.16
C VAL A 429 -9.39 22.75 24.20
N GLU A 430 -10.60 22.80 24.75
CA GLU A 430 -10.98 23.79 25.77
C GLU A 430 -10.09 23.69 27.04
N PRO A 431 -9.84 22.49 27.64
CA PRO A 431 -8.87 22.34 28.72
C PRO A 431 -7.44 22.75 28.32
N ALA A 432 -6.96 22.36 27.14
CA ALA A 432 -5.61 22.67 26.67
C ALA A 432 -5.39 24.18 26.51
N LEU A 433 -6.37 24.91 25.96
CA LEU A 433 -6.35 26.37 25.85
C LEU A 433 -6.53 27.08 27.20
N ALA A 434 -7.28 26.48 28.13
CA ALA A 434 -7.41 26.96 29.52
C ALA A 434 -6.15 26.73 30.38
N GLY A 435 -5.15 26.01 29.87
CA GLY A 435 -3.91 25.72 30.58
C GLY A 435 -3.97 24.49 31.49
N ASP A 436 -4.89 23.55 31.26
CA ASP A 436 -4.95 22.29 32.00
C ASP A 436 -3.63 21.52 31.84
N ARG A 437 -2.96 21.31 32.97
CA ARG A 437 -1.63 20.71 33.02
C ARG A 437 -1.63 19.26 32.53
N ASP A 438 -2.63 18.48 32.87
CA ASP A 438 -2.62 17.03 32.62
C ASP A 438 -3.03 16.73 31.17
N VAL A 439 -3.92 17.53 30.58
CA VAL A 439 -4.19 17.51 29.14
C VAL A 439 -2.96 17.99 28.35
N ILE A 440 -2.30 19.08 28.76
CA ILE A 440 -1.07 19.56 28.10
C ILE A 440 0.04 18.51 28.15
N TRP A 441 0.26 17.81 29.28
CA TRP A 441 1.27 16.73 29.34
C TRP A 441 0.93 15.54 28.45
N ARG A 442 -0.35 15.21 28.25
CA ARG A 442 -0.77 14.19 27.27
C ARG A 442 -0.47 14.62 25.83
N LEU A 443 -0.80 15.86 25.48
CA LEU A 443 -0.52 16.41 24.15
C LEU A 443 1.00 16.49 23.86
N ILE A 444 1.81 16.90 24.86
CA ILE A 444 3.29 16.87 24.75
C ILE A 444 3.79 15.43 24.55
N GLY A 445 3.21 14.44 25.25
CA GLY A 445 3.49 13.02 25.02
C GLY A 445 3.11 12.53 23.61
N GLY A 446 2.07 13.12 23.01
CA GLY A 446 1.67 12.95 21.61
C GLY A 446 2.41 13.85 20.61
N GLY A 447 3.54 14.47 21.00
CA GLY A 447 4.40 15.24 20.09
C GLY A 447 4.16 16.76 20.03
N LEU A 448 3.24 17.32 20.83
CA LEU A 448 3.00 18.77 20.84
C LEU A 448 4.24 19.55 21.35
N THR A 449 4.81 20.38 20.48
CA THR A 449 6.04 21.16 20.77
C THR A 449 5.80 22.62 21.20
N THR A 450 4.57 23.13 21.06
CA THR A 450 4.21 24.53 21.34
C THR A 450 2.99 24.58 22.27
N LEU A 451 2.97 25.51 23.23
CA LEU A 451 1.83 25.65 24.14
C LEU A 451 0.52 25.95 23.36
N PRO A 452 -0.63 25.33 23.70
CA PRO A 452 -1.87 25.48 22.95
C PRO A 452 -2.28 26.94 22.69
N ALA A 453 -2.21 27.79 23.72
CA ALA A 453 -2.49 29.23 23.64
C ALA A 453 -1.43 30.05 22.85
N SER A 454 -0.54 29.41 22.10
CA SER A 454 0.47 30.02 21.22
C SER A 454 0.62 29.28 19.89
N LEU A 455 -0.23 28.29 19.61
CA LEU A 455 -0.36 27.67 18.30
C LEU A 455 -1.08 28.62 17.32
N ARG A 456 -0.87 28.37 16.03
CA ARG A 456 -1.72 28.86 14.92
C ARG A 456 -2.63 27.73 14.46
N ASP A 457 -3.76 28.08 13.86
CA ASP A 457 -4.79 27.14 13.38
C ASP A 457 -4.25 26.02 12.47
N THR A 458 -3.18 26.30 11.71
CA THR A 458 -2.52 25.35 10.79
C THR A 458 -1.38 24.53 11.41
N GLN A 459 -1.13 24.64 12.72
CA GLN A 459 -0.10 23.84 13.40
C GLN A 459 -0.71 22.59 14.04
N PHE A 460 0.06 21.50 14.02
CA PHE A 460 -0.23 20.24 14.72
C PHE A 460 -0.70 20.50 16.17
N PHE A 461 -1.81 19.87 16.54
CA PHE A 461 -2.37 19.92 17.89
C PHE A 461 -2.46 18.53 18.52
N VAL A 462 -3.09 17.57 17.81
CA VAL A 462 -3.24 16.18 18.27
C VAL A 462 -3.36 15.23 17.08
N GLU A 463 -3.02 13.96 17.28
CA GLU A 463 -3.18 12.88 16.31
C GLU A 463 -3.89 11.71 16.99
N THR A 464 -4.86 11.10 16.29
CA THR A 464 -5.76 10.05 16.81
C THR A 464 -5.84 8.89 15.82
N VAL A 465 -6.56 7.80 16.14
CA VAL A 465 -6.80 6.71 15.17
C VAL A 465 -7.78 7.20 14.09
N TRP A 466 -7.47 6.98 12.81
CA TRP A 466 -8.44 7.26 11.74
C TRP A 466 -9.57 6.23 11.78
N ASN A 467 -10.79 6.72 12.00
CA ASN A 467 -12.01 5.94 12.06
C ASN A 467 -13.20 6.89 11.86
N TRP A 468 -13.79 6.85 10.66
CA TRP A 468 -14.93 7.68 10.27
C TRP A 468 -16.30 7.05 10.57
N TYR A 469 -16.38 5.96 11.34
CA TYR A 469 -17.68 5.40 11.72
C TYR A 469 -18.46 6.36 12.61
N SER A 470 -19.71 6.60 12.20
CA SER A 470 -20.76 7.23 12.98
C SER A 470 -21.98 6.33 12.99
N VAL A 471 -22.76 6.33 14.07
CA VAL A 471 -23.99 5.52 14.18
C VAL A 471 -25.21 6.43 14.15
N SER A 472 -26.09 6.20 13.19
CA SER A 472 -27.28 7.01 12.91
C SER A 472 -28.51 6.11 12.78
N GLY A 473 -29.27 5.99 13.88
CA GLY A 473 -30.40 5.05 13.96
C GLY A 473 -29.90 3.61 14.04
N ASP A 474 -30.25 2.79 13.05
CA ASP A 474 -29.78 1.41 12.86
C ASP A 474 -28.63 1.30 11.84
N GLN A 475 -28.22 2.42 11.22
CA GLN A 475 -27.14 2.46 10.23
C GLN A 475 -25.81 2.85 10.87
N ILE A 476 -24.73 2.25 10.37
CA ILE A 476 -23.41 2.88 10.38
C ILE A 476 -23.35 3.82 9.17
N THR A 477 -22.73 4.98 9.34
CA THR A 477 -22.52 6.00 8.31
C THR A 477 -21.11 6.57 8.43
N GLY A 478 -20.67 7.36 7.46
CA GLY A 478 -19.57 8.28 7.69
C GLY A 478 -19.94 9.35 8.72
N THR A 479 -18.92 10.01 9.30
CA THR A 479 -19.09 11.30 10.00
C THR A 479 -19.27 12.46 9.01
N THR A 480 -18.72 12.35 7.81
CA THR A 480 -18.87 13.31 6.71
C THR A 480 -20.24 13.18 6.01
N PRO A 481 -21.00 14.27 5.81
CA PRO A 481 -22.29 14.22 5.12
C PRO A 481 -22.18 13.69 3.69
N GLY A 482 -23.00 12.67 3.35
CA GLY A 482 -23.00 12.03 2.03
C GLY A 482 -21.97 10.89 1.88
N PHE A 483 -21.15 10.62 2.90
CA PHE A 483 -20.25 9.47 2.92
C PHE A 483 -20.95 8.24 3.53
N SER A 484 -21.02 7.14 2.78
CA SER A 484 -21.39 5.83 3.30
C SER A 484 -20.32 5.33 4.27
N GLY A 485 -20.71 4.57 5.30
CA GLY A 485 -19.76 3.91 6.17
C GLY A 485 -20.25 2.52 6.58
N SER A 486 -19.35 1.54 6.59
CA SER A 486 -19.65 0.15 6.94
C SER A 486 -18.38 -0.57 7.39
N TYR A 487 -18.51 -1.65 8.17
CA TYR A 487 -17.43 -2.63 8.42
C TYR A 487 -16.99 -3.40 7.15
N THR A 488 -17.49 -3.01 5.98
CA THR A 488 -17.22 -3.58 4.64
C THR A 488 -16.90 -2.49 3.61
N GLN A 489 -16.31 -1.36 4.04
CA GLN A 489 -16.00 -0.17 3.23
C GLN A 489 -14.76 0.58 3.75
N ASN A 490 -13.96 1.14 2.82
CA ASN A 490 -12.76 1.95 3.07
C ASN A 490 -13.07 3.20 3.93
N THR A 491 -12.90 3.12 5.26
CA THR A 491 -13.46 4.11 6.21
C THR A 491 -12.67 4.28 7.53
N THR A 492 -11.70 3.42 7.81
CA THR A 492 -10.98 3.39 9.10
C THR A 492 -9.69 2.60 8.95
N SER A 493 -8.63 2.93 9.69
CA SER A 493 -7.39 2.13 9.63
C SER A 493 -7.65 0.68 9.99
N SER A 494 -7.26 -0.24 9.12
CA SER A 494 -7.04 -1.64 9.50
C SER A 494 -5.90 -1.74 10.53
N GLY A 495 -5.90 -2.81 11.31
CA GLY A 495 -5.00 -2.98 12.45
C GLY A 495 -5.44 -4.14 13.35
N GLY A 496 -4.48 -4.88 13.89
CA GLY A 496 -4.77 -6.13 14.58
C GLY A 496 -3.55 -7.05 14.71
N VAL A 497 -3.79 -8.34 14.58
CA VAL A 497 -2.77 -9.39 14.69
C VAL A 497 -2.91 -10.36 13.53
N ASP A 498 -1.78 -10.73 12.95
CA ASP A 498 -1.66 -11.74 11.91
C ASP A 498 -1.18 -13.07 12.50
N PRO A 499 -2.08 -14.06 12.68
CA PRO A 499 -1.75 -15.37 13.23
C PRO A 499 -1.21 -16.36 12.19
N THR A 500 -1.04 -15.97 10.92
CA THR A 500 -0.39 -16.84 9.91
C THR A 500 1.07 -17.13 10.23
N GLN A 501 1.69 -16.28 11.06
CA GLN A 501 3.11 -16.25 11.37
C GLN A 501 3.34 -15.95 12.86
N PRO A 502 4.43 -16.47 13.47
CA PRO A 502 4.75 -16.19 14.87
C PRO A 502 5.18 -14.73 15.06
N VAL A 503 4.93 -14.17 16.25
CA VAL A 503 5.37 -12.82 16.65
C VAL A 503 6.86 -12.59 16.26
N PRO A 504 7.19 -11.63 15.37
CA PRO A 504 8.57 -11.46 14.90
C PRO A 504 9.55 -11.16 16.03
N SER A 505 10.81 -11.58 15.86
CA SER A 505 11.87 -11.41 16.86
C SER A 505 12.04 -9.97 17.34
N TYR A 506 11.89 -9.00 16.43
CA TYR A 506 11.95 -7.57 16.74
C TYR A 506 10.76 -7.07 17.57
N GLN A 507 9.54 -7.54 17.30
CA GLN A 507 8.36 -7.20 18.11
C GLN A 507 8.48 -7.80 19.52
N ARG A 508 8.94 -9.05 19.64
CA ARG A 508 9.25 -9.68 20.93
C ARG A 508 10.37 -8.95 21.69
N ALA A 509 11.40 -8.46 20.99
CA ALA A 509 12.49 -7.68 21.60
C ALA A 509 12.03 -6.32 22.14
N TYR A 510 11.03 -5.69 21.51
CA TYR A 510 10.35 -4.51 22.04
C TYR A 510 9.46 -4.82 23.26
N GLY A 511 9.10 -6.09 23.46
CA GLY A 511 8.21 -6.56 24.51
C GLY A 511 6.74 -6.67 24.10
N LEU A 512 6.46 -6.82 22.79
CA LEU A 512 5.13 -7.18 22.30
C LEU A 512 4.93 -8.70 22.34
N ASP A 513 3.71 -9.10 22.71
CA ASP A 513 3.15 -10.44 22.51
C ASP A 513 1.71 -10.26 22.02
N PRO A 514 1.50 -9.96 20.72
CA PRO A 514 0.19 -9.65 20.16
C PRO A 514 -0.68 -10.90 20.03
N VAL A 515 -1.96 -10.77 20.41
CA VAL A 515 -2.97 -11.83 20.36
C VAL A 515 -4.25 -11.28 19.71
N THR A 516 -4.94 -12.06 18.87
CA THR A 516 -6.21 -11.63 18.26
C THR A 516 -7.25 -11.30 19.33
N SER A 517 -8.08 -10.27 19.10
CA SER A 517 -9.16 -9.89 20.02
C SER A 517 -10.50 -10.58 19.70
N ASP A 518 -10.50 -11.49 18.73
CA ASP A 518 -11.61 -12.38 18.38
C ASP A 518 -11.61 -13.67 19.25
N PRO A 519 -12.65 -14.53 19.14
CA PRO A 519 -12.77 -15.71 19.98
C PRO A 519 -11.70 -16.80 19.78
N LEU A 520 -10.82 -16.69 18.77
CA LEU A 520 -9.74 -17.67 18.54
C LEU A 520 -8.52 -17.37 19.42
N HIS A 521 -8.29 -16.09 19.73
CA HIS A 521 -7.24 -15.61 20.65
C HIS A 521 -5.83 -16.13 20.31
N GLU A 522 -5.45 -16.00 19.05
CA GLU A 522 -4.21 -16.55 18.48
C GLU A 522 -3.06 -15.53 18.55
N HIS A 523 -1.85 -16.00 18.88
CA HIS A 523 -0.64 -15.16 18.91
C HIS A 523 -0.09 -14.95 17.50
N GLY A 524 0.42 -13.75 17.19
CA GLY A 524 0.92 -13.46 15.84
C GLY A 524 1.66 -12.13 15.67
N ARG A 525 2.01 -11.78 14.43
CA ARG A 525 2.62 -10.48 14.11
C ARG A 525 1.59 -9.36 14.37
N GLY A 526 1.95 -8.38 15.20
CA GLY A 526 1.14 -7.18 15.37
C GLY A 526 1.25 -6.24 14.17
N ALA A 527 0.16 -5.54 13.84
CA ALA A 527 0.11 -4.55 12.76
C ALA A 527 -0.79 -3.35 13.16
N PRO A 528 -0.46 -2.11 12.73
CA PRO A 528 0.64 -1.71 11.85
C PRO A 528 2.01 -1.63 12.55
N ASP A 529 3.08 -1.41 11.77
CA ASP A 529 4.42 -1.07 12.29
C ASP A 529 4.60 0.45 12.46
N VAL A 530 3.96 1.25 11.61
CA VAL A 530 3.97 2.74 11.63
C VAL A 530 2.61 3.29 11.21
N THR A 531 2.35 4.57 11.47
CA THR A 531 1.15 5.27 11.00
C THR A 531 1.47 6.62 10.36
N ALA A 532 0.58 7.12 9.51
CA ALA A 532 0.49 8.53 9.13
C ALA A 532 -0.97 8.89 8.77
N ASN A 533 -1.24 10.17 8.52
CA ASN A 533 -2.59 10.67 8.31
C ASN A 533 -3.27 9.93 7.15
N ALA A 534 -4.49 9.44 7.39
CA ALA A 534 -5.30 8.65 6.47
C ALA A 534 -6.73 9.20 6.33
N GLY A 535 -6.97 10.44 6.77
CA GLY A 535 -8.30 11.06 6.78
C GLY A 535 -8.66 11.62 8.15
N GLY A 536 -9.94 11.54 8.51
CA GLY A 536 -10.43 12.08 9.78
C GLY A 536 -10.62 13.59 9.71
N ASN A 537 -9.73 14.34 10.36
CA ASN A 537 -9.76 15.81 10.44
C ASN A 537 -8.79 16.51 9.47
N ALA A 538 -7.93 15.76 8.77
CA ALA A 538 -7.10 16.25 7.68
C ALA A 538 -7.06 15.26 6.50
N THR A 539 -6.89 15.79 5.30
CA THR A 539 -6.96 15.08 4.02
C THR A 539 -5.91 15.65 3.07
N TYR A 540 -5.60 14.94 1.98
CA TYR A 540 -4.57 15.35 1.02
C TYR A 540 -5.19 15.99 -0.21
N TYR A 541 -4.68 17.14 -0.65
CA TYR A 541 -4.99 17.71 -1.96
C TYR A 541 -4.17 17.00 -3.05
N VAL A 542 -4.83 16.15 -3.85
CA VAL A 542 -4.18 15.25 -4.83
C VAL A 542 -4.87 15.29 -6.21
N PRO A 543 -4.20 14.88 -7.30
CA PRO A 543 -4.81 14.86 -8.63
C PRO A 543 -5.99 13.91 -8.72
N GLY A 544 -7.04 14.26 -9.45
CA GLY A 544 -8.13 13.31 -9.76
C GLY A 544 -7.70 12.23 -10.76
N GLU A 545 -8.50 11.16 -10.91
CA GLU A 545 -8.28 9.94 -11.72
C GLU A 545 -7.50 10.09 -13.05
N ASN A 546 -7.68 11.20 -13.76
CA ASN A 546 -7.12 11.49 -15.07
C ASN A 546 -5.96 12.50 -15.02
N MET A 547 -5.36 12.73 -13.85
CA MET A 547 -4.39 13.79 -13.53
C MET A 547 -4.85 15.21 -13.91
N LEU A 548 -6.17 15.47 -13.91
CA LEU A 548 -6.75 16.76 -14.29
C LEU A 548 -7.49 17.40 -13.10
N GLY A 549 -7.10 18.62 -12.75
CA GLY A 549 -7.53 19.24 -11.50
C GLY A 549 -6.95 18.52 -10.27
N TYR A 550 -7.49 18.84 -9.10
CA TYR A 550 -7.18 18.15 -7.85
C TYR A 550 -8.41 18.17 -6.92
N GLY A 551 -8.54 17.12 -6.11
CA GLY A 551 -9.58 16.94 -5.10
C GLY A 551 -8.96 16.72 -3.72
N TYR A 552 -9.78 16.40 -2.72
CA TYR A 552 -9.29 15.89 -1.44
C TYR A 552 -9.39 14.36 -1.44
N ASP A 553 -8.39 13.69 -0.87
CA ASP A 553 -8.36 12.23 -0.74
C ASP A 553 -7.65 11.78 0.56
N TYR A 554 -7.69 10.47 0.84
CA TYR A 554 -7.41 9.90 2.16
C TYR A 554 -7.01 8.40 2.08
N GLY A 555 -7.23 7.63 3.15
CA GLY A 555 -6.93 6.20 3.22
C GLY A 555 -5.53 5.90 3.74
N THR A 556 -5.29 4.64 4.11
CA THR A 556 -3.92 4.12 4.33
C THR A 556 -3.12 4.14 3.03
N SER A 557 -3.82 4.07 1.90
CA SER A 557 -3.46 4.55 0.56
C SER A 557 -2.72 5.88 0.53
N ALA A 558 -3.12 6.90 1.29
CA ALA A 558 -2.37 8.17 1.34
C ALA A 558 -1.18 8.13 2.32
N ALA A 559 -1.24 7.25 3.32
CA ALA A 559 -0.23 7.13 4.37
C ALA A 559 1.02 6.35 3.91
N SER A 560 0.84 5.27 3.15
CA SER A 560 1.90 4.46 2.54
C SER A 560 2.88 5.30 1.69
N PRO A 561 2.45 5.97 0.60
CA PRO A 561 3.28 6.82 -0.24
C PRO A 561 3.84 8.05 0.49
N LEU A 562 3.22 8.53 1.57
CA LEU A 562 3.82 9.57 2.41
C LEU A 562 5.07 9.06 3.15
N TRP A 563 5.07 7.82 3.64
CA TRP A 563 6.26 7.21 4.23
C TRP A 563 7.34 6.89 3.19
N THR A 564 6.97 6.40 2.00
CA THR A 564 7.91 6.18 0.87
C THR A 564 8.48 7.50 0.34
N GLY A 565 7.65 8.53 0.29
CA GLY A 565 8.01 9.91 -0.02
C GLY A 565 8.88 10.60 1.04
N ARG A 566 9.31 9.93 2.11
CA ARG A 566 10.14 10.55 3.15
C ARG A 566 11.58 10.84 2.66
N PRO A 567 12.01 12.12 2.53
CA PRO A 567 13.18 12.48 1.73
C PRO A 567 14.49 11.75 2.06
N THR A 568 15.06 11.11 1.04
CA THR A 568 15.91 9.90 1.17
C THR A 568 17.43 10.11 1.18
N ARG A 569 17.97 11.31 1.47
CA ARG A 569 19.40 11.61 1.21
C ARG A 569 20.43 10.66 1.85
N HIS A 570 20.14 10.11 3.04
CA HIS A 570 20.99 9.10 3.72
C HIS A 570 20.23 8.10 4.62
N HIS A 571 18.95 8.30 4.92
CA HIS A 571 18.23 7.44 5.88
C HIS A 571 17.57 6.21 5.26
N LEU A 572 17.11 6.29 4.01
CA LEU A 572 16.68 5.14 3.21
C LEU A 572 17.79 4.62 2.26
N GLN A 573 18.98 5.25 2.24
CA GLN A 573 20.24 4.59 1.85
C GLN A 573 20.69 3.54 2.89
N ARG A 574 19.73 2.90 3.55
CA ARG A 574 19.94 1.90 4.60
C ARG A 574 18.85 0.82 4.54
N PRO A 575 18.60 0.20 3.37
CA PRO A 575 17.39 -0.59 3.10
C PRO A 575 17.41 -1.97 3.78
N GLY A 576 16.51 -2.84 3.35
CA GLY A 576 16.18 -4.11 4.00
C GLY A 576 15.29 -3.88 5.22
N ALA A 577 14.74 -4.98 5.75
CA ALA A 577 13.79 -5.03 6.87
C ALA A 577 14.04 -3.93 7.94
N ALA A 578 13.18 -2.91 7.93
CA ALA A 578 13.36 -1.69 8.72
C ALA A 578 12.78 -1.81 10.13
N GLN A 579 11.83 -2.71 10.36
CA GLN A 579 11.13 -2.90 11.64
C GLN A 579 12.09 -3.28 12.78
N PRO A 580 13.08 -4.20 12.60
CA PRO A 580 14.15 -4.40 13.58
C PRO A 580 14.71 -3.11 14.17
N ARG A 581 14.91 -2.06 13.35
CA ARG A 581 15.57 -0.82 13.75
C ARG A 581 14.62 0.24 14.32
N LEU A 582 13.31 0.09 14.09
CA LEU A 582 12.26 0.81 14.82
C LEU A 582 12.17 0.28 16.25
N HIS A 583 12.22 -1.04 16.41
CA HIS A 583 12.09 -1.74 17.69
C HIS A 583 13.42 -1.85 18.49
N GLU A 584 14.59 -1.85 17.84
CA GLU A 584 15.95 -1.71 18.43
C GLU A 584 16.22 -0.33 19.04
N ARG A 585 15.20 0.50 19.27
CA ARG A 585 15.29 1.71 20.09
C ARG A 585 14.86 1.38 21.53
N PRO A 586 15.73 0.81 22.38
CA PRO A 586 15.39 0.59 23.79
C PRO A 586 15.05 1.92 24.45
N ALA A 587 14.03 1.88 25.31
CA ALA A 587 13.38 3.08 25.82
C ALA A 587 14.37 4.09 26.47
N LEU A 588 14.53 5.26 25.84
CA LEU A 588 15.18 6.44 26.42
C LEU A 588 14.48 6.97 27.69
N HIS A 589 13.36 6.37 28.09
CA HIS A 589 12.69 6.57 29.37
C HIS A 589 13.18 5.65 30.53
N ARG A 590 14.14 4.73 30.32
CA ARG A 590 14.79 3.99 31.42
C ARG A 590 16.03 4.70 32.00
N LEU A 591 15.90 5.99 32.28
CA LEU A 591 16.79 6.74 33.18
C LEU A 591 15.99 7.30 34.35
N GLY A 592 15.57 6.40 35.24
CA GLY A 592 14.64 6.72 36.33
C GLY A 592 14.70 5.79 37.56
N ASP A 593 15.72 4.93 37.68
CA ASP A 593 15.82 3.99 38.81
C ASP A 593 16.24 4.67 40.12
N ARG A 594 15.26 5.32 40.76
CA ARG A 594 15.20 5.53 42.20
C ARG A 594 13.83 5.09 42.71
N ALA A 595 13.72 3.80 43.01
CA ALA A 595 12.50 3.18 43.47
C ALA A 595 12.03 3.77 44.81
N GLY A 596 10.84 4.37 44.80
CA GLY A 596 9.97 4.46 45.97
C GLY A 596 8.84 3.44 45.80
N LEU A 597 8.66 2.53 46.76
CA LEU A 597 7.62 1.49 46.66
C LEU A 597 6.22 2.12 46.74
N VAL A 598 5.43 1.95 45.66
CA VAL A 598 3.97 1.88 45.73
C VAL A 598 3.54 0.66 44.93
N GLN A 599 2.65 -0.16 45.50
CA GLN A 599 2.26 -1.46 44.92
C GLN A 599 1.49 -1.28 43.61
N ARG A 600 1.77 -2.14 42.62
CA ARG A 600 0.92 -2.30 41.44
C ARG A 600 -0.48 -2.78 41.88
N ARG A 601 -1.52 -2.05 41.49
CA ARG A 601 -2.86 -2.61 41.27
C ARG A 601 -3.15 -2.57 39.78
N HIS A 602 -3.82 -3.59 39.26
CA HIS A 602 -4.14 -3.68 37.84
C HIS A 602 -5.06 -2.52 37.43
N ALA A 603 -4.62 -1.70 36.48
CA ALA A 603 -5.51 -0.86 35.71
C ALA A 603 -6.26 -1.74 34.70
N ARG A 604 -7.54 -2.04 34.97
CA ARG A 604 -8.46 -2.44 33.90
C ARG A 604 -8.68 -1.25 32.98
N GLN A 605 -8.90 -1.48 31.68
CA GLN A 605 -9.48 -0.48 30.80
C GLN A 605 -10.77 0.06 31.44
N GLN A 606 -10.90 1.38 31.54
CA GLN A 606 -12.15 2.02 31.95
C GLN A 606 -12.82 2.57 30.69
N HIS A 607 -13.85 1.88 30.20
CA HIS A 607 -14.81 2.49 29.29
C HIS A 607 -15.47 3.69 29.97
N LEU A 608 -15.46 4.85 29.30
CA LEU A 608 -16.05 6.08 29.81
C LEU A 608 -17.58 6.09 29.60
N VAL A 609 -18.30 5.24 30.34
CA VAL A 609 -19.76 5.25 30.33
C VAL A 609 -20.29 6.40 31.18
N LEU A 610 -20.71 7.49 30.53
CA LEU A 610 -21.32 8.65 31.18
C LEU A 610 -22.78 8.36 31.60
N GLY A 611 -22.94 7.69 32.74
CA GLY A 611 -24.23 7.46 33.39
C GLY A 611 -24.75 8.66 34.21
N GLU A 612 -26.06 8.88 34.19
CA GLU A 612 -26.70 10.02 34.88
C GLU A 612 -26.65 9.95 36.42
N ARG A 613 -26.86 11.13 37.04
CA ARG A 613 -26.80 11.34 38.48
C ARG A 613 -27.87 10.55 39.25
N ARG A 614 -27.44 9.70 40.20
CA ARG A 614 -28.20 9.45 41.45
C ARG A 614 -27.27 9.52 42.67
N GLN A 615 -27.75 10.14 43.73
CA GLN A 615 -27.01 10.28 44.98
C GLN A 615 -27.04 8.97 45.79
N LEU A 616 -25.90 8.56 46.34
CA LEU A 616 -25.82 7.59 47.42
C LEU A 616 -24.92 8.13 48.54
N ARG A 617 -25.49 8.30 49.74
CA ARG A 617 -24.74 8.63 50.94
C ARG A 617 -24.12 7.35 51.49
N VAL A 618 -22.80 7.32 51.63
CA VAL A 618 -22.09 6.32 52.45
C VAL A 618 -21.33 7.07 53.54
N ARG A 619 -21.53 6.67 54.80
CA ARG A 619 -20.77 7.20 55.94
C ARG A 619 -19.40 6.52 55.97
N TRP A 620 -18.34 7.31 56.12
CA TRP A 620 -17.03 6.79 56.53
C TRP A 620 -16.88 6.98 58.03
N HIS A 621 -16.64 5.89 58.76
CA HIS A 621 -16.01 5.97 60.08
C HIS A 621 -14.53 6.33 59.88
N VAL A 622 -14.03 7.21 60.75
CA VAL A 622 -12.61 7.59 60.81
C VAL A 622 -12.17 7.41 62.25
N ASP A 623 -11.29 6.46 62.51
CA ASP A 623 -10.55 6.38 63.76
C ASP A 623 -9.26 7.22 63.68
N HIS A 624 -8.84 7.73 64.84
CA HIS A 624 -7.66 8.59 64.98
C HIS A 624 -6.42 7.80 65.46
N ALA A 625 -5.25 8.17 64.94
CA ALA A 625 -3.97 7.95 65.59
C ALA A 625 -2.99 9.08 65.21
N ASP A 626 -2.62 9.88 66.21
CA ASP A 626 -1.91 11.15 66.14
C ASP A 626 -0.57 11.21 65.38
N ARG A 627 -0.25 12.42 64.89
CA ARG A 627 1.00 13.10 65.28
C ARG A 627 0.85 14.63 65.32
N LEU A 628 1.56 15.27 66.25
CA LEU A 628 1.30 16.66 66.66
C LEU A 628 2.01 17.73 65.83
N ARG A 629 1.21 18.71 65.37
CA ARG A 629 1.24 20.17 65.63
C ARG A 629 2.57 20.97 65.78
N LEU A 630 2.40 22.28 65.52
CA LEU A 630 3.24 23.46 65.90
C LEU A 630 4.51 23.68 65.00
N LEU A 631 4.96 24.91 64.69
CA LEU A 631 4.70 26.25 65.28
C LEU A 631 4.67 27.43 64.25
N CYS A 632 3.80 28.41 64.53
CA CYS A 632 3.87 29.88 64.28
C CYS A 632 4.04 30.57 62.89
N ARG A 633 3.63 31.85 62.89
CA ARG A 633 3.60 32.83 61.77
C ARG A 633 4.62 33.97 61.98
N ALA A 634 5.15 34.52 60.89
CA ALA A 634 5.40 35.98 60.66
C ALA A 634 5.79 36.20 59.18
N GLY A 635 5.50 37.32 58.50
CA GLY A 635 4.57 38.41 58.81
C GLY A 635 4.77 39.66 57.91
N LEU A 636 3.67 40.20 57.33
CA LEU A 636 3.56 41.53 56.66
C LEU A 636 4.40 41.76 55.36
N ARG A 637 4.17 42.82 54.55
CA ARG A 637 2.92 43.37 53.93
C ARG A 637 3.25 44.53 52.95
N SER A 638 2.52 44.64 51.82
CA SER A 638 2.30 45.87 51.01
C SER A 638 3.53 46.50 50.29
N ARG A 639 3.43 47.44 49.31
CA ARG A 639 2.35 48.22 48.63
C ARG A 639 2.67 48.30 47.11
N LEU A 640 1.69 48.16 46.19
CA LEU A 640 1.02 49.24 45.40
C LEU A 640 1.99 50.22 44.67
N ARG A 641 2.16 50.17 43.32
CA ARG A 641 1.35 50.79 42.21
C ARG A 641 1.76 52.27 41.88
N PRO A 642 1.47 52.84 40.68
CA PRO A 642 1.40 52.29 39.30
C PRO A 642 1.90 53.25 38.14
N GLY A 643 1.89 52.78 36.89
CA GLY A 643 1.83 53.61 35.65
C GLY A 643 3.18 53.95 34.95
N LEU A 644 3.23 54.50 33.72
CA LEU A 644 2.25 54.55 32.61
C LEU A 644 2.95 55.01 31.28
N SER A 645 2.31 54.74 30.13
CA SER A 645 2.52 55.34 28.78
C SER A 645 3.83 55.18 27.97
N GLN A 646 3.72 54.36 26.91
CA GLN A 646 3.89 54.70 25.46
C GLN A 646 5.23 55.18 24.81
N ARG A 647 5.51 54.49 23.67
CA ARG A 647 6.05 54.94 22.36
C ARG A 647 7.58 55.11 22.11
N ARG A 648 7.99 54.36 21.07
CA ARG A 648 8.98 54.62 19.98
C ARG A 648 9.48 56.08 19.86
N ALA A 649 10.71 56.39 19.42
CA ALA A 649 11.42 55.76 18.29
C ALA A 649 12.95 56.06 18.19
N ALA A 650 13.62 55.24 17.37
CA ALA A 650 14.81 55.47 16.52
C ALA A 650 15.86 56.57 16.84
N GLY A 651 17.14 56.16 16.83
CA GLY A 651 18.32 57.02 16.63
C GLY A 651 19.50 56.17 16.13
N ALA A 652 20.17 56.59 15.05
CA ALA A 652 21.13 55.75 14.32
C ALA A 652 22.51 56.40 14.17
N ARG A 653 23.54 55.57 13.91
CA ARG A 653 24.63 55.82 12.94
C ARG A 653 25.42 54.55 12.65
N ALA A 654 26.16 54.56 11.54
CA ALA A 654 26.87 53.42 10.97
C ALA A 654 28.33 53.80 10.66
N HIS A 655 29.20 52.80 10.43
CA HIS A 655 30.47 52.99 9.71
C HIS A 655 30.76 51.81 8.77
N ARG A 656 31.49 52.11 7.69
CA ARG A 656 31.95 51.17 6.66
C ARG A 656 33.41 50.77 6.95
N TYR A 657 33.84 49.57 6.56
CA TYR A 657 34.71 49.37 5.39
C TYR A 657 34.80 47.88 4.97
N ARG A 658 35.73 47.53 4.06
CA ARG A 658 35.73 46.31 3.20
C ARG A 658 36.98 45.41 3.41
N PRO A 659 37.07 44.22 2.78
CA PRO A 659 37.89 43.09 3.26
C PRO A 659 39.27 42.97 2.59
N PHE A 660 40.01 41.92 2.95
CA PHE A 660 41.10 41.34 2.16
C PHE A 660 41.04 39.79 2.18
N ALA A 661 41.78 39.16 1.27
CA ALA A 661 41.83 37.70 1.07
C ALA A 661 43.28 37.18 0.94
N ASP A 662 43.39 35.84 0.93
CA ASP A 662 44.56 35.01 0.57
C ASP A 662 45.86 35.11 1.39
N LEU A 663 46.36 33.95 1.85
CA LEU A 663 47.71 33.45 1.54
C LEU A 663 47.95 32.02 2.10
N LEU A 664 48.24 31.08 1.20
CA LEU A 664 49.05 29.87 1.43
C LEU A 664 50.51 30.18 0.98
N PRO A 665 51.54 29.31 1.14
CA PRO A 665 51.55 27.94 1.68
C PRO A 665 52.68 27.68 2.73
N LEU A 666 52.84 26.42 3.18
CA LEU A 666 54.18 25.82 3.42
C LEU A 666 54.14 24.28 3.48
N LYS A 667 55.31 23.62 3.45
CA LYS A 667 55.48 22.17 3.20
C LYS A 667 56.29 21.40 4.26
N SER A 668 55.69 20.30 4.73
CA SER A 668 56.32 18.96 4.88
C SER A 668 57.30 18.64 6.03
N ARG A 669 57.38 17.32 6.30
CA ARG A 669 58.43 16.55 7.00
C ARG A 669 58.62 16.75 8.51
N HIS A 670 58.32 15.68 9.26
CA HIS A 670 59.36 14.99 10.04
C HIS A 670 59.07 13.48 10.15
N ALA A 671 60.12 12.66 10.34
CA ALA A 671 59.99 11.19 10.43
C ALA A 671 61.15 10.55 11.20
N ARG A 672 60.87 9.40 11.84
CA ARG A 672 61.79 8.44 12.49
C ARG A 672 62.58 8.92 13.73
N ARG A 673 62.44 8.14 14.81
CA ARG A 673 63.59 7.52 15.50
C ARG A 673 63.28 6.05 15.84
N ARG A 674 64.33 5.23 16.01
CA ARG A 674 64.29 3.79 16.31
C ARG A 674 65.09 3.50 17.59
N ARG A 675 64.65 2.51 18.38
CA ARG A 675 65.41 1.52 19.20
C ARG A 675 64.34 0.54 19.72
N ARG A 676 64.34 -0.80 19.56
CA ARG A 676 65.31 -1.88 19.25
C ARG A 676 65.89 -2.62 20.47
N ALA A 677 65.17 -3.66 20.89
CA ALA A 677 65.62 -4.90 21.54
C ALA A 677 64.49 -5.95 21.33
N GLY A 678 64.70 -7.27 21.21
CA GLY A 678 65.94 -8.06 21.02
C GLY A 678 65.71 -9.55 21.32
N LEU A 679 66.36 -10.47 20.56
CA LEU A 679 66.46 -11.93 20.77
C LEU A 679 65.16 -12.78 20.56
N ASP A 680 65.20 -14.02 20.03
CA ASP A 680 66.22 -14.71 19.19
C ASP A 680 65.62 -15.86 18.31
N GLN A 681 66.48 -16.48 17.46
CA GLN A 681 66.34 -17.64 16.53
C GLN A 681 65.44 -18.83 16.96
N ARG A 682 64.97 -19.75 16.09
CA ARG A 682 65.62 -20.62 15.04
C ARG A 682 64.53 -21.21 14.11
N ARG A 683 64.67 -21.80 12.91
CA ARG A 683 65.66 -22.10 11.83
C ARG A 683 64.82 -22.72 10.65
N ARG A 684 65.43 -22.89 9.46
CA ARG A 684 64.90 -23.53 8.21
C ARG A 684 64.95 -25.09 8.25
N PRO A 685 64.48 -25.91 7.25
CA PRO A 685 64.20 -25.60 5.82
C PRO A 685 62.99 -26.30 5.13
N GLU A 686 62.83 -26.05 3.82
CA GLU A 686 62.13 -26.91 2.83
C GLU A 686 62.89 -28.24 2.59
N PRO A 687 62.31 -29.22 1.86
CA PRO A 687 62.95 -29.56 0.57
C PRO A 687 62.05 -30.03 -0.59
N ALA A 688 62.45 -29.60 -1.80
CA ALA A 688 62.58 -30.37 -3.06
C ALA A 688 61.36 -31.00 -3.80
N VAL A 689 61.39 -30.81 -5.13
CA VAL A 689 60.62 -31.54 -6.17
C VAL A 689 61.58 -32.37 -7.04
N PRO A 690 61.18 -33.57 -7.47
CA PRO A 690 61.48 -34.03 -8.84
C PRO A 690 60.28 -34.76 -9.51
N GLY A 691 60.09 -34.78 -10.84
CA GLY A 691 60.75 -34.02 -11.92
C GLY A 691 60.60 -34.64 -13.34
N HIS A 692 60.36 -33.79 -14.36
CA HIS A 692 60.39 -34.09 -15.83
C HIS A 692 59.32 -35.07 -16.39
N PHE A 693 58.97 -35.16 -17.69
CA PHE A 693 59.55 -34.77 -19.01
C PHE A 693 58.56 -33.89 -19.85
N ARG A 694 58.98 -32.85 -20.62
CA ARG A 694 59.27 -32.83 -22.10
C ARG A 694 58.16 -33.47 -22.98
N ARG A 695 57.67 -32.92 -24.11
CA ARG A 695 58.01 -31.84 -25.12
C ARG A 695 56.70 -31.45 -25.87
N ARG A 696 56.56 -30.53 -26.85
CA ARG A 696 57.44 -29.57 -27.61
C ARG A 696 56.91 -28.11 -27.34
N ARG A 697 56.76 -27.02 -28.14
CA ARG A 697 56.92 -26.55 -29.56
C ARG A 697 55.84 -26.95 -30.61
N ASP A 698 55.38 -26.09 -31.53
CA ASP A 698 55.65 -24.68 -31.92
C ASP A 698 54.29 -23.91 -32.02
N GLY A 699 54.12 -22.62 -32.29
CA GLY A 699 55.02 -21.48 -32.52
C GLY A 699 54.35 -20.44 -33.43
N GLY A 700 54.19 -19.18 -32.97
CA GLY A 700 53.57 -18.11 -33.77
C GLY A 700 53.47 -16.78 -33.03
N ARG A 701 54.06 -15.73 -33.58
CA ARG A 701 53.90 -14.33 -33.17
C ARG A 701 53.37 -13.55 -34.37
N GLU A 702 52.52 -12.54 -34.14
CA GLU A 702 52.91 -11.17 -34.51
C GLU A 702 52.09 -10.09 -33.80
N ARG A 703 52.49 -8.82 -33.97
CA ARG A 703 51.86 -7.61 -33.41
C ARG A 703 52.02 -6.47 -34.41
N ARG A 704 50.96 -5.70 -34.70
CA ARG A 704 50.83 -4.24 -34.44
C ARG A 704 49.59 -3.60 -35.12
N GLN A 705 49.26 -2.42 -34.62
CA GLN A 705 48.20 -1.49 -35.08
C GLN A 705 48.84 -0.46 -36.06
N PRO A 706 48.19 0.69 -36.43
CA PRO A 706 46.77 1.05 -36.56
C PRO A 706 46.46 1.69 -37.95
N GLY A 707 45.21 2.15 -38.18
CA GLY A 707 44.87 3.05 -39.29
C GLY A 707 43.54 3.80 -39.05
N ALA A 708 43.40 5.05 -39.52
CA ALA A 708 42.23 5.89 -39.25
C ALA A 708 41.98 7.00 -40.29
N GLY A 709 40.70 7.35 -40.49
CA GLY A 709 40.29 8.75 -40.77
C GLY A 709 39.47 9.04 -42.04
N LEU A 710 38.44 9.89 -41.85
CA LEU A 710 37.82 10.80 -42.84
C LEU A 710 36.93 10.14 -43.93
N ARG A 711 35.88 10.78 -44.52
CA ARG A 711 35.33 12.15 -44.36
C ARG A 711 33.81 12.21 -44.65
N ARG A 712 33.18 13.36 -44.35
CA ARG A 712 31.72 13.65 -44.42
C ARG A 712 31.14 13.78 -45.86
N ARG A 713 29.82 13.56 -46.00
CA ARG A 713 28.89 14.48 -46.70
C ARG A 713 27.43 14.34 -46.22
N ARG A 714 26.61 15.38 -46.44
CA ARG A 714 25.15 15.46 -46.13
C ARG A 714 24.36 15.62 -47.44
N VAL A 715 23.15 15.05 -47.53
CA VAL A 715 21.96 15.61 -48.22
C VAL A 715 20.70 15.19 -47.40
N ARG A 716 19.54 15.85 -47.59
CA ARG A 716 18.25 15.59 -46.89
C ARG A 716 17.13 15.19 -47.91
N PRO A 717 15.92 14.78 -47.48
CA PRO A 717 15.02 13.92 -48.27
C PRO A 717 14.06 14.66 -49.23
N PHE A 718 13.27 13.88 -49.99
CA PHE A 718 12.10 14.32 -50.77
C PHE A 718 10.83 13.52 -50.43
N ARG A 719 9.68 13.86 -51.05
CA ARG A 719 8.30 13.62 -50.55
C ARG A 719 7.35 13.22 -51.69
N LEU A 720 6.28 12.45 -51.36
CA LEU A 720 4.92 12.35 -51.98
C LEU A 720 4.77 12.35 -53.53
N ASP A 721 3.97 11.48 -54.18
CA ASP A 721 2.49 11.47 -54.13
C ASP A 721 1.82 10.21 -54.79
N GLN A 722 0.48 10.20 -54.90
CA GLN A 722 -0.42 9.18 -55.53
C GLN A 722 -0.66 9.40 -57.06
N PRO A 723 -1.54 8.70 -57.89
CA PRO A 723 -2.85 8.03 -57.57
C PRO A 723 -3.40 6.84 -58.46
N HIS A 724 -4.67 6.45 -58.18
CA HIS A 724 -5.77 5.97 -59.10
C HIS A 724 -6.12 4.47 -59.41
N ARG A 725 -7.37 4.27 -59.89
CA ARG A 725 -8.15 3.01 -60.16
C ARG A 725 -8.45 2.82 -61.68
N PRO A 726 -8.94 1.64 -62.14
CA PRO A 726 -10.39 1.42 -62.44
C PRO A 726 -10.85 -0.05 -62.21
N ALA A 727 -11.94 -0.63 -62.76
CA ALA A 727 -13.39 -0.35 -62.63
C ALA A 727 -14.22 -1.65 -62.96
N ILE A 728 -15.56 -1.64 -62.82
CA ILE A 728 -16.47 -2.83 -62.94
C ILE A 728 -17.29 -2.81 -64.27
N PRO A 729 -17.85 -3.97 -64.73
CA PRO A 729 -19.30 -4.02 -64.98
C PRO A 729 -20.00 -5.34 -64.53
N ALA A 730 -21.34 -5.41 -64.66
CA ALA A 730 -22.20 -6.38 -63.95
C ALA A 730 -23.16 -7.22 -64.85
N GLY A 731 -23.85 -8.20 -64.26
CA GLY A 731 -24.90 -9.01 -64.90
C GLY A 731 -26.03 -9.42 -63.94
N ARG A 732 -27.25 -9.65 -64.47
CA ARG A 732 -28.47 -10.10 -63.76
C ARG A 732 -29.07 -11.33 -64.42
N LEU A 733 -29.81 -12.18 -63.69
CA LEU A 733 -31.00 -12.89 -64.20
C LEU A 733 -31.93 -13.38 -63.06
N ARG A 734 -33.06 -14.01 -63.42
CA ARG A 734 -34.35 -14.02 -62.66
C ARG A 734 -34.60 -15.25 -61.76
N SER A 735 -35.55 -15.09 -60.81
CA SER A 735 -36.20 -16.14 -60.00
C SER A 735 -37.25 -16.96 -60.79
N PRO A 736 -37.84 -18.01 -60.18
CA PRO A 736 -39.26 -17.90 -59.80
C PRO A 736 -39.72 -18.65 -58.51
N ALA A 737 -40.89 -18.23 -58.01
CA ALA A 737 -41.87 -18.95 -57.16
C ALA A 737 -41.52 -19.39 -55.72
N GLY A 738 -42.54 -19.39 -54.85
CA GLY A 738 -42.55 -19.92 -53.47
C GLY A 738 -43.55 -21.08 -53.30
N PRO A 739 -44.16 -21.34 -52.12
CA PRO A 739 -44.76 -20.32 -51.24
C PRO A 739 -44.49 -20.47 -49.71
N HIS A 740 -45.03 -19.51 -48.93
CA HIS A 740 -45.38 -19.46 -47.49
C HIS A 740 -44.78 -20.50 -46.49
N VAL A 741 -44.30 -20.10 -45.30
CA VAL A 741 -45.03 -19.32 -44.26
C VAL A 741 -44.16 -18.23 -43.57
N ARG A 742 -44.82 -17.23 -42.96
CA ARG A 742 -44.26 -16.08 -42.18
C ARG A 742 -44.26 -16.40 -40.66
N ARG A 743 -43.55 -15.73 -39.73
CA ARG A 743 -42.46 -14.72 -39.69
C ARG A 743 -41.98 -14.65 -38.22
N GLY A 744 -40.72 -14.27 -37.98
CA GLY A 744 -40.22 -13.87 -36.66
C GLY A 744 -38.71 -14.02 -36.59
N GLY A 745 -37.97 -12.98 -36.21
CA GLY A 745 -36.51 -13.00 -36.24
C GLY A 745 -35.85 -11.72 -35.70
N GLY A 746 -34.52 -11.76 -35.65
CA GLY A 746 -33.68 -10.94 -34.76
C GLY A 746 -33.13 -11.87 -33.66
N GLY A 747 -31.83 -12.08 -33.48
CA GLY A 747 -30.69 -11.23 -33.86
C GLY A 747 -30.27 -10.45 -32.63
N LEU A 748 -29.48 -11.05 -31.74
CA LEU A 748 -28.01 -11.03 -31.76
C LEU A 748 -27.44 -9.63 -31.55
N ASP A 749 -27.18 -9.32 -30.28
CA ASP A 749 -25.98 -8.60 -29.83
C ASP A 749 -25.53 -9.23 -28.51
N GLY A 750 -24.23 -9.46 -28.34
CA GLY A 750 -23.66 -10.19 -27.20
C GLY A 750 -23.28 -9.26 -26.06
N ALA A 751 -23.97 -9.34 -24.92
CA ALA A 751 -23.62 -8.59 -23.72
C ALA A 751 -22.54 -9.31 -22.90
N VAL A 752 -21.35 -8.69 -22.78
CA VAL A 752 -20.30 -9.14 -21.85
C VAL A 752 -20.75 -8.87 -20.42
N VAL A 753 -20.91 -9.91 -19.61
CA VAL A 753 -21.32 -9.80 -18.20
C VAL A 753 -20.07 -9.81 -17.31
N ARG A 754 -19.48 -8.63 -17.07
CA ARG A 754 -18.62 -8.41 -15.91
C ARG A 754 -19.51 -7.97 -14.75
N GLY A 755 -19.55 -8.74 -13.66
CA GLY A 755 -20.47 -8.51 -12.56
C GLY A 755 -19.87 -8.75 -11.18
N PHE A 756 -19.19 -7.74 -10.63
CA PHE A 756 -19.17 -7.43 -9.18
C PHE A 756 -18.72 -5.97 -8.99
N GLY A 757 -19.62 -5.03 -9.26
CA GLY A 757 -19.37 -3.59 -9.14
C GLY A 757 -19.95 -3.01 -7.85
N ARG A 758 -19.13 -2.27 -7.09
CA ARG A 758 -19.55 -1.48 -5.92
C ARG A 758 -20.71 -0.54 -6.30
N GLN A 759 -21.86 -0.64 -5.65
CA GLN A 759 -23.04 0.17 -5.99
C GLN A 759 -22.98 1.60 -5.44
N GLY A 760 -22.57 2.55 -6.27
CA GLY A 760 -22.93 3.96 -6.11
C GLY A 760 -24.20 4.26 -6.91
N LEU A 761 -25.30 4.63 -6.24
CA LEU A 761 -26.56 5.00 -6.88
C LEU A 761 -26.88 6.49 -6.69
N GLY A 762 -27.09 7.21 -7.80
CA GLY A 762 -27.57 8.59 -7.79
C GLY A 762 -29.11 8.67 -7.68
N ASP A 763 -29.61 9.72 -7.03
CA ASP A 763 -31.04 10.00 -6.86
C ASP A 763 -31.69 10.51 -8.17
N ASP A 764 -32.69 9.80 -8.69
CA ASP A 764 -33.76 10.41 -9.47
C ASP A 764 -35.10 9.70 -9.23
N ARG A 765 -36.21 10.44 -9.41
CA ARG A 765 -37.54 10.10 -8.92
C ARG A 765 -38.52 9.86 -10.06
N ARG A 766 -39.22 8.72 -10.07
CA ARG A 766 -40.70 8.61 -10.26
C ARG A 766 -41.24 7.16 -10.31
N ARG A 767 -42.19 6.87 -9.41
CA ARG A 767 -43.46 6.11 -9.60
C ARG A 767 -43.43 4.77 -10.37
N GLY A 768 -43.78 3.65 -9.70
CA GLY A 768 -43.92 2.35 -10.40
C GLY A 768 -44.68 1.19 -9.73
N ASP A 769 -45.43 1.37 -8.62
CA ASP A 769 -46.26 0.30 -8.02
C ASP A 769 -47.38 -0.19 -8.97
N PRO A 770 -47.73 -1.49 -9.03
CA PRO A 770 -48.60 -2.05 -7.97
C PRO A 770 -48.51 -3.59 -7.66
N CYS A 771 -49.29 -3.99 -6.63
CA CYS A 771 -49.81 -5.35 -6.31
C CYS A 771 -48.90 -6.34 -5.52
N ARG A 772 -49.41 -7.12 -4.54
CA ARG A 772 -50.66 -7.04 -3.72
C ARG A 772 -50.62 -8.05 -2.53
N ALA A 773 -51.53 -7.84 -1.56
CA ALA A 773 -51.89 -8.70 -0.40
C ALA A 773 -50.88 -8.72 0.79
N GLY A 774 -51.33 -8.74 2.07
CA GLY A 774 -52.73 -8.71 2.54
C GLY A 774 -52.90 -8.43 4.05
N ASP A 775 -54.15 -8.07 4.40
CA ASP A 775 -54.87 -8.24 5.69
C ASP A 775 -54.35 -7.65 7.03
N ALA A 776 -54.89 -6.47 7.38
CA ALA A 776 -56.07 -6.34 8.27
C ALA A 776 -55.98 -5.44 9.55
N HIS A 777 -57.03 -4.62 9.67
CA HIS A 777 -57.71 -4.14 10.90
C HIS A 777 -57.16 -3.01 11.82
N ARG A 778 -57.60 -1.79 11.42
CA ARG A 778 -58.46 -0.81 12.16
C ARG A 778 -57.80 0.52 12.62
N PRO A 779 -58.57 1.63 12.67
CA PRO A 779 -58.02 3.00 12.74
C PRO A 779 -58.51 3.82 13.96
N LEU A 780 -58.07 5.09 14.09
CA LEU A 780 -58.92 6.23 14.48
C LEU A 780 -58.24 7.63 14.35
N ARG A 781 -59.08 8.66 14.11
CA ARG A 781 -58.90 10.12 14.38
C ARG A 781 -57.87 10.96 13.58
N LEU A 782 -58.35 11.42 12.43
CA LEU A 782 -58.61 12.85 12.14
C LEU A 782 -58.07 13.93 13.12
N CYS A 783 -57.32 14.88 12.56
CA CYS A 783 -57.47 16.33 12.82
C CYS A 783 -57.22 17.11 11.51
N ARG A 784 -57.78 18.33 11.35
CA ARG A 784 -57.89 18.97 10.02
C ARG A 784 -57.96 20.50 10.08
N PHE A 785 -57.34 21.18 9.10
CA PHE A 785 -57.52 22.61 8.75
C PHE A 785 -57.02 23.69 9.75
N PRO A 786 -56.89 24.98 9.35
CA PRO A 786 -57.26 25.60 8.06
C PRO A 786 -56.15 26.36 7.28
N VAL A 787 -56.43 26.59 6.00
CA VAL A 787 -55.69 27.47 5.07
C VAL A 787 -56.26 28.90 5.11
N ARG A 788 -55.43 29.93 4.90
CA ARG A 788 -55.88 31.26 4.40
C ARG A 788 -55.02 31.75 3.23
N ARG A 789 -55.68 32.25 2.18
CA ARG A 789 -55.12 33.03 1.06
C ARG A 789 -55.40 34.52 1.28
N ARG A 790 -54.58 35.44 0.71
CA ARG A 790 -55.03 36.52 -0.21
C ARG A 790 -53.92 37.48 -0.69
N ARG A 791 -53.92 37.76 -2.01
CA ARG A 791 -53.60 39.02 -2.74
C ARG A 791 -52.15 39.59 -2.73
N GLY A 792 -51.68 39.96 -3.95
CA GLY A 792 -50.64 40.98 -4.21
C GLY A 792 -51.29 42.35 -4.56
N PRO A 793 -50.80 43.19 -5.50
CA PRO A 793 -49.79 42.95 -6.57
C PRO A 793 -48.78 44.14 -6.78
N CYS A 794 -48.41 44.44 -8.04
CA CYS A 794 -47.51 45.50 -8.57
C CYS A 794 -45.99 45.22 -8.39
N GLY A 795 -45.09 45.45 -9.36
CA GLY A 795 -45.12 45.86 -10.79
C GLY A 795 -43.65 46.01 -11.29
N ALA A 796 -43.27 46.51 -12.48
CA ALA A 796 -43.82 46.44 -13.85
C ALA A 796 -42.83 47.09 -14.87
N ARG A 797 -42.55 46.40 -16.00
CA ARG A 797 -41.91 46.89 -17.28
C ARG A 797 -40.38 47.11 -17.38
N GLY A 798 -39.84 46.78 -18.57
CA GLY A 798 -38.56 47.25 -19.14
C GLY A 798 -37.46 46.18 -19.28
N GLY A 799 -36.94 45.78 -20.45
CA GLY A 799 -37.47 45.96 -21.82
C GLY A 799 -36.39 46.08 -22.93
N GLY A 800 -36.26 45.06 -23.79
CA GLY A 800 -35.54 45.13 -25.08
C GLY A 800 -34.16 44.45 -25.13
N GLY A 801 -33.70 44.12 -26.35
CA GLY A 801 -32.40 43.47 -26.64
C GLY A 801 -32.54 42.16 -27.43
N ARG A 802 -31.69 41.94 -28.43
CA ARG A 802 -31.71 40.78 -29.35
C ARG A 802 -30.29 40.32 -29.71
N ASP A 803 -30.20 39.04 -30.10
CA ASP A 803 -29.24 38.40 -31.00
C ASP A 803 -27.72 38.50 -30.74
N GLY A 804 -27.02 37.34 -30.78
CA GLY A 804 -25.61 37.28 -31.18
C GLY A 804 -24.71 36.28 -30.44
N GLY A 805 -24.37 35.15 -31.09
CA GLY A 805 -23.13 34.40 -30.80
C GLY A 805 -23.26 33.07 -30.04
N ARG A 806 -22.80 32.00 -30.70
CA ARG A 806 -22.33 30.71 -30.14
C ARG A 806 -20.79 30.66 -30.30
N PRO A 807 -20.02 29.71 -29.71
CA PRO A 807 -20.44 28.47 -29.04
C PRO A 807 -20.93 28.67 -27.60
#